data_AF-F2XX00-F1
#
_entry.id   AF-F2XX00-F1
#
_cell.length_a   1.000
_cell.length_b   1.000
_cell.length_c   1.000
_cell.angle_alpha   90.00
_cell.angle_beta   90.00
_cell.angle_gamma   90.00
#
_symmetry.space_group_name_H-M   'P 1'
#
loop_
_entity.id
_entity.type
_entity.pdbx_description
1 polymer ?
#
loop_
_entity_poly.entity_id
_entity_poly.type
_entity_poly.pdbx_seq_one_letter_code
_entity_poly.pdbx_strand_id
1 'polypeptide(L)'
;MDENILQNQQNRYLFSRSVGIDWKDLGRCLQILDSYLDVIDIESKNCCDKAYQMLTKWTEKENPSLNELKNALQTMEKNDLMKTLEDLQIRSSKEIEKSNLVKTDFLSDALKNFYLETYKTIEEIQPQLNKPYQVNFLDKFVDLYVVDEVEVQKDAINIAELDQFLKKQMSYTSILFEKHLKDLSLFLISGIAAIGKTWLLRKFLLDWSNGFIWKNIDLVFYLECKQLNLYENISNINELLDVFYKDILKGYNISLDFMQSKPSIMFIIDGLNEFKYFDQLISNTHCSSQEIPILNVFTEIYKYKAVISGRVNTISQYENVVTRYKDKLTIRVMGYNENGIKYYLRNNLIKKTKRRVKTMLKESSIAKTMAKVPFFLSCMCTIVADLKVKYNFINLTMTDLYAYNFLYFFQRHIFNENHEPIFKIMENNLNKQCILNICKMAYIFFIENKTTFSDIEIQTFISGFDQIESGLLEKVFLMKSGFIEKIETNFGYHYRFCQTAMIELCVSVHAYYSYSGKKIMENQKLKDCFSIIYGLLNTNENSFIKYLANLTNSNTEKISLNHVIDVIPKEINCDREYQDKQKLFMQCFFESQATITDDIKASIDERKWKILINGTKTSYEVLCEKYFVNHLVNSGGKLTSLEIDKNLLTDKEKDLIKQCSRNVKDIRIKRSYRFFIDQFTKRWIRSE
;
A
#
# COMPACT_ATOMS: atom_id res chain seq x y z
N MET A 1 5.64 -40.52 11.59
CA MET A 1 5.78 -41.45 12.73
C MET A 1 4.39 -41.97 13.03
N ASP A 2 4.24 -43.28 13.23
CA ASP A 2 2.97 -44.01 13.31
C ASP A 2 2.07 -43.48 14.44
N GLU A 3 1.12 -42.60 14.12
CA GLU A 3 0.05 -42.26 15.06
C GLU A 3 -0.80 -43.51 15.32
N ASN A 4 -0.87 -43.91 16.59
CA ASN A 4 -1.69 -45.03 17.01
C ASN A 4 -3.17 -44.65 16.89
N ILE A 5 -3.84 -45.16 15.85
CA ILE A 5 -5.26 -44.87 15.53
C ILE A 5 -6.23 -45.14 16.69
N LEU A 6 -5.83 -45.98 17.65
CA LEU A 6 -6.59 -46.31 18.85
C LEU A 6 -6.39 -45.30 20.00
N GLN A 7 -5.64 -44.20 19.80
CA GLN A 7 -5.71 -43.03 20.68
C GLN A 7 -7.10 -42.37 20.64
N ASN A 8 -7.77 -42.42 19.50
CA ASN A 8 -9.17 -42.00 19.39
C ASN A 8 -10.09 -43.01 20.11
N GLN A 9 -10.85 -42.53 21.09
CA GLN A 9 -11.76 -43.35 21.91
C GLN A 9 -12.80 -44.10 21.08
N GLN A 10 -13.31 -43.51 20.00
CA GLN A 10 -14.31 -44.12 19.12
C GLN A 10 -13.72 -45.27 18.31
N ASN A 11 -12.51 -45.10 17.75
CA ASN A 11 -11.81 -46.17 17.04
C ASN A 11 -11.42 -47.31 17.97
N ARG A 12 -11.01 -46.98 19.21
CA ARG A 12 -10.74 -47.97 20.26
C ARG A 12 -11.97 -48.79 20.61
N TYR A 13 -13.13 -48.15 20.72
CA TYR A 13 -14.40 -48.81 20.97
C TYR A 13 -14.84 -49.71 19.81
N LEU A 14 -14.66 -49.27 18.56
CA LEU A 14 -14.99 -50.09 17.40
C LEU A 14 -14.07 -51.30 17.27
N PHE A 15 -12.77 -51.11 17.53
CA PHE A 15 -11.79 -52.19 17.50
C PHE A 15 -12.00 -53.19 18.64
N SER A 16 -12.35 -52.73 19.85
CA SER A 16 -12.59 -53.62 21.00
C SER A 16 -13.77 -54.59 20.78
N ARG A 17 -14.78 -54.19 20.01
CA ARG A 17 -15.89 -55.08 19.60
C ARG A 17 -15.43 -56.25 18.74
N SER A 18 -14.33 -56.05 17.99
CA SER A 18 -13.78 -57.06 17.10
C SER A 18 -12.83 -58.00 17.85
N VAL A 19 -12.06 -57.48 18.82
CA VAL A 19 -11.14 -58.26 19.68
C VAL A 19 -11.88 -59.34 20.49
N GLY A 20 -13.06 -59.01 21.04
CA GLY A 20 -13.94 -60.00 21.65
C GLY A 20 -13.28 -60.82 22.77
N ILE A 21 -13.40 -62.14 22.72
CA ILE A 21 -12.95 -63.08 23.77
C ILE A 21 -11.41 -63.14 23.87
N ASP A 22 -10.69 -62.83 22.79
CA ASP A 22 -9.23 -62.93 22.70
C ASP A 22 -8.50 -61.77 23.42
N TRP A 23 -9.23 -60.90 24.12
CA TRP A 23 -8.69 -59.67 24.74
C TRP A 23 -7.59 -59.95 25.77
N LYS A 24 -7.68 -61.05 26.52
CA LYS A 24 -6.71 -61.39 27.58
C LYS A 24 -5.39 -61.87 26.97
N ASP A 25 -5.46 -62.67 25.92
CA ASP A 25 -4.29 -63.14 25.18
C ASP A 25 -3.64 -62.00 24.39
N LEU A 26 -4.44 -61.10 23.80
CA LEU A 26 -3.94 -59.88 23.17
C LEU A 26 -3.25 -58.97 24.20
N GLY A 27 -3.82 -58.82 25.39
CA GLY A 27 -3.21 -58.04 26.48
C GLY A 27 -1.83 -58.58 26.89
N ARG A 28 -1.66 -59.91 26.94
CA ARG A 28 -0.37 -60.55 27.22
C ARG A 28 0.63 -60.34 26.10
N CYS A 29 0.21 -60.47 24.84
CA CYS A 29 1.08 -60.18 23.68
C CYS A 29 1.50 -58.71 23.63
N LEU A 30 0.67 -57.79 24.13
CA LEU A 30 0.99 -56.37 24.31
C LEU A 30 1.75 -56.07 25.62
N GLN A 31 2.23 -57.11 26.32
CA GLN A 31 3.00 -57.03 27.56
C GLN A 31 2.30 -56.23 28.68
N ILE A 32 0.97 -56.33 28.79
CA ILE A 32 0.26 -55.83 29.97
C ILE A 32 0.42 -56.85 31.10
N LEU A 33 0.71 -56.39 32.32
CA LEU A 33 0.87 -57.24 33.49
C LEU A 33 -0.40 -58.07 33.76
N ASP A 34 -0.23 -59.38 34.01
CA ASP A 34 -1.35 -60.29 34.32
C ASP A 34 -2.19 -59.80 35.51
N SER A 35 -1.55 -59.17 36.51
CA SER A 35 -2.26 -58.58 37.65
C SER A 35 -3.29 -57.52 37.25
N TYR A 36 -3.05 -56.79 36.16
CA TYR A 36 -3.98 -55.79 35.65
C TYR A 36 -5.06 -56.41 34.76
N LEU A 37 -4.70 -57.43 33.98
CA LEU A 37 -5.67 -58.19 33.20
C LEU A 37 -6.68 -58.92 34.10
N ASP A 38 -6.23 -59.46 35.23
CA ASP A 38 -7.10 -60.11 36.21
C ASP A 38 -8.06 -59.12 36.89
N VAL A 39 -7.64 -57.88 37.14
CA VAL A 39 -8.53 -56.81 37.63
C VAL A 39 -9.61 -56.47 36.60
N ILE A 40 -9.24 -56.28 35.32
CA ILE A 40 -10.22 -56.04 34.24
C ILE A 40 -11.21 -57.21 34.13
N ASP A 41 -10.74 -58.44 34.31
CA ASP A 41 -11.54 -59.66 34.21
C ASP A 41 -12.65 -59.72 35.28
N ILE A 42 -12.36 -59.20 36.47
CA ILE A 42 -13.27 -59.12 37.63
C ILE A 42 -14.23 -57.93 37.51
N GLU A 43 -13.74 -56.75 37.11
CA GLU A 43 -14.51 -55.49 37.15
C GLU A 43 -15.45 -55.29 35.96
N SER A 44 -15.17 -55.92 34.81
CA SER A 44 -15.94 -55.72 33.57
C SER A 44 -16.87 -56.89 33.24
N LYS A 45 -18.11 -56.59 32.81
CA LYS A 45 -19.16 -57.61 32.63
C LYS A 45 -19.12 -58.35 31.29
N ASN A 46 -18.67 -57.71 30.21
CA ASN A 46 -18.65 -58.32 28.87
C ASN A 46 -17.26 -58.20 28.21
N CYS A 47 -17.01 -59.02 27.19
CA CYS A 47 -15.70 -59.10 26.53
C CYS A 47 -15.33 -57.82 25.76
N CYS A 48 -16.30 -57.05 25.26
CA CYS A 48 -16.05 -55.80 24.56
C CYS A 48 -15.51 -54.71 25.52
N ASP A 49 -16.08 -54.63 26.73
CA ASP A 49 -15.65 -53.70 27.78
C ASP A 49 -14.27 -54.09 28.31
N LYS A 50 -14.04 -55.40 28.50
CA LYS A 50 -12.72 -55.95 28.87
C LYS A 50 -11.65 -55.60 27.82
N ALA A 51 -11.95 -55.81 26.54
CA ALA A 51 -11.08 -55.44 25.43
C ALA A 51 -10.83 -53.93 25.37
N TYR A 52 -11.86 -53.10 25.61
CA TYR A 52 -11.72 -51.64 25.59
C TYR A 52 -10.84 -51.12 26.72
N GLN A 53 -11.00 -51.64 27.94
CA GLN A 53 -10.17 -51.27 29.09
C GLN A 53 -8.73 -51.75 28.93
N MET A 54 -8.52 -52.97 28.41
CA MET A 54 -7.19 -53.49 28.08
C MET A 54 -6.49 -52.60 27.06
N LEU A 55 -7.15 -52.26 25.94
CA LEU A 55 -6.58 -51.37 24.92
C LEU A 55 -6.35 -49.96 25.45
N THR A 56 -7.22 -49.48 26.34
CA THR A 56 -7.01 -48.19 27.02
C THR A 56 -5.76 -48.22 27.86
N LYS A 57 -5.53 -49.29 28.61
CA LYS A 57 -4.30 -49.44 29.39
C LYS A 57 -3.07 -49.54 28.53
N TRP A 58 -3.14 -50.26 27.43
CA TRP A 58 -2.04 -50.33 26.46
C TRP A 58 -1.69 -48.94 25.92
N THR A 59 -2.69 -48.10 25.60
CA THR A 59 -2.43 -46.73 25.11
C THR A 59 -1.81 -45.78 26.14
N GLU A 60 -1.81 -46.13 27.43
CA GLU A 60 -1.18 -45.36 28.52
C GLU A 60 0.31 -45.72 28.72
N LYS A 61 0.85 -46.72 28.01
CA LYS A 61 2.28 -47.07 28.10
C LYS A 61 3.18 -45.92 27.61
N GLU A 62 4.46 -45.96 27.97
CA GLU A 62 5.41 -44.90 27.60
C GLU A 62 5.62 -44.78 26.08
N ASN A 63 5.39 -45.84 25.29
CA ASN A 63 5.52 -45.82 23.82
C ASN A 63 4.64 -46.88 23.07
N PRO A 64 3.30 -46.80 23.12
CA PRO A 64 2.44 -47.73 22.40
C PRO A 64 2.51 -47.48 20.89
N SER A 65 3.03 -48.42 20.13
CA SER A 65 3.19 -48.28 18.67
C SER A 65 2.22 -49.17 17.91
N LEU A 66 1.75 -48.69 16.75
CA LEU A 66 0.90 -49.50 15.88
C LEU A 66 1.61 -50.78 15.42
N ASN A 67 2.94 -50.73 15.25
CA ASN A 67 3.75 -51.90 14.86
C ASN A 67 3.80 -52.94 15.98
N GLU A 68 3.85 -52.53 17.25
CA GLU A 68 3.73 -53.44 18.40
C GLU A 68 2.38 -54.19 18.37
N LEU A 69 1.28 -53.47 18.11
CA LEU A 69 -0.05 -54.08 17.98
C LEU A 69 -0.15 -55.01 16.78
N LYS A 70 0.39 -54.62 15.62
CA LYS A 70 0.41 -55.48 14.42
C LYS A 70 1.23 -56.76 14.66
N ASN A 71 2.37 -56.65 15.33
CA ASN A 71 3.20 -57.81 15.69
C ASN A 71 2.49 -58.74 16.69
N ALA A 72 1.79 -58.18 17.69
CA ALA A 72 1.00 -58.98 18.62
C ALA A 72 -0.12 -59.75 17.91
N LEU A 73 -0.85 -59.10 16.99
CA LEU A 73 -1.91 -59.75 16.21
C LEU A 73 -1.38 -60.81 15.24
N GLN A 74 -0.20 -60.59 14.65
CA GLN A 74 0.49 -61.59 13.83
C GLN A 74 0.91 -62.81 14.65
N THR A 75 1.42 -62.59 15.87
CA THR A 75 1.81 -63.67 16.79
C THR A 75 0.61 -64.53 17.21
N MET A 76 -0.58 -63.93 17.26
CA MET A 76 -1.84 -64.62 17.57
C MET A 76 -2.54 -65.21 16.32
N GLU A 77 -1.96 -65.07 15.13
CA GLU A 77 -2.55 -65.48 13.84
C GLU A 77 -3.93 -64.84 13.54
N LYS A 78 -4.22 -63.65 14.10
CA LYS A 78 -5.51 -62.94 13.96
C LYS A 78 -5.54 -61.99 12.76
N ASN A 79 -5.53 -62.56 11.55
CA ASN A 79 -5.54 -61.83 10.28
C ASN A 79 -6.84 -61.01 10.04
N ASP A 80 -7.94 -61.44 10.64
CA ASP A 80 -9.24 -60.76 10.65
C ASP A 80 -9.21 -59.44 11.45
N LEU A 81 -8.54 -59.43 12.60
CA LEU A 81 -8.31 -58.22 13.40
C LEU A 81 -7.36 -57.25 12.69
N MET A 82 -6.32 -57.77 12.02
CA MET A 82 -5.42 -56.96 11.19
C MET A 82 -6.18 -56.22 10.09
N LYS A 83 -7.07 -56.92 9.38
CA LYS A 83 -7.93 -56.31 8.36
C LYS A 83 -8.88 -55.26 8.93
N THR A 84 -9.45 -55.51 10.11
CA THR A 84 -10.30 -54.54 10.82
C THR A 84 -9.53 -53.26 11.16
N LEU A 85 -8.25 -53.40 11.55
CA LEU A 85 -7.35 -52.29 11.82
C LEU A 85 -7.06 -51.45 10.56
N GLU A 86 -6.81 -52.11 9.44
CA GLU A 86 -6.62 -51.46 8.13
C GLU A 86 -7.89 -50.75 7.66
N ASP A 87 -9.06 -51.37 7.82
CA ASP A 87 -10.36 -50.78 7.50
C ASP A 87 -10.66 -49.54 8.36
N LEU A 88 -10.29 -49.55 9.64
CA LEU A 88 -10.40 -48.38 10.52
C LEU A 88 -9.46 -47.24 10.08
N GLN A 89 -8.25 -47.55 9.61
CA GLN A 89 -7.32 -46.57 9.04
C GLN A 89 -7.84 -45.93 7.75
N ILE A 90 -8.53 -46.69 6.91
CA ILE A 90 -9.15 -46.20 5.68
C ILE A 90 -10.40 -45.34 6.00
N ARG A 91 -11.15 -45.67 7.06
CA ARG A 91 -12.32 -44.89 7.49
C ARG A 91 -11.92 -43.57 8.13
N SER A 92 -10.95 -43.57 9.04
CA SER A 92 -10.50 -42.34 9.70
C SER A 92 -9.92 -41.33 8.70
N SER A 93 -9.15 -41.80 7.70
CA SER A 93 -8.60 -40.92 6.66
C SER A 93 -9.70 -40.27 5.81
N LYS A 94 -10.71 -41.03 5.39
CA LYS A 94 -11.85 -40.51 4.60
C LYS A 94 -12.80 -39.59 5.38
N GLU A 95 -12.99 -39.82 6.68
CA GLU A 95 -13.82 -38.95 7.53
C GLU A 95 -13.10 -37.64 7.88
N ILE A 96 -11.79 -37.69 8.12
CA ILE A 96 -10.96 -36.50 8.36
C ILE A 96 -10.93 -35.62 7.10
N GLU A 97 -10.69 -36.19 5.91
CA GLU A 97 -10.71 -35.44 4.64
C GLU A 97 -12.05 -34.75 4.39
N LYS A 98 -13.18 -35.46 4.58
CA LYS A 98 -14.51 -34.85 4.44
C LYS A 98 -14.76 -33.76 5.47
N SER A 99 -14.32 -33.93 6.72
CA SER A 99 -14.50 -32.93 7.77
C SER A 99 -13.64 -31.68 7.56
N ASN A 100 -12.44 -31.84 7.01
CA ASN A 100 -11.52 -30.73 6.72
C ASN A 100 -11.94 -29.94 5.46
N LEU A 101 -12.45 -30.61 4.43
CA LEU A 101 -13.07 -29.95 3.27
C LEU A 101 -14.29 -29.11 3.68
N VAL A 102 -15.20 -29.68 4.47
CA VAL A 102 -16.41 -28.97 4.96
C VAL A 102 -16.06 -27.78 5.86
N LYS A 103 -15.01 -27.89 6.69
CA LYS A 103 -14.52 -26.75 7.49
C LYS A 103 -13.91 -25.64 6.62
N THR A 104 -13.17 -26.01 5.58
CA THR A 104 -12.52 -25.05 4.68
C THR A 104 -13.55 -24.27 3.86
N ASP A 105 -14.58 -24.93 3.34
CA ASP A 105 -15.65 -24.27 2.58
C ASP A 105 -16.40 -23.25 3.45
N PHE A 106 -16.73 -23.63 4.69
CA PHE A 106 -17.37 -22.72 5.65
C PHE A 106 -16.50 -21.49 5.96
N LEU A 107 -15.18 -21.68 6.14
CA LEU A 107 -14.25 -20.58 6.37
C LEU A 107 -14.10 -19.68 5.15
N SER A 108 -14.08 -20.27 3.94
CA SER A 108 -14.06 -19.53 2.68
C SER A 108 -15.28 -18.62 2.59
N ASP A 109 -16.48 -19.16 2.81
CA ASP A 109 -17.72 -18.40 2.75
C ASP A 109 -17.78 -17.31 3.84
N ALA A 110 -17.28 -17.59 5.05
CA ALA A 110 -17.21 -16.61 6.12
C ALA A 110 -16.27 -15.44 5.76
N LEU A 111 -15.09 -15.71 5.18
CA LEU A 111 -14.17 -14.68 4.70
C LEU A 111 -14.77 -13.87 3.55
N LYS A 112 -15.43 -14.52 2.60
CA LYS A 112 -16.09 -13.83 1.48
C LYS A 112 -17.18 -12.90 1.98
N ASN A 113 -18.03 -13.36 2.90
CA ASN A 113 -19.06 -12.54 3.52
C ASN A 113 -18.46 -11.36 4.29
N PHE A 114 -17.38 -11.59 5.06
CA PHE A 114 -16.68 -10.52 5.76
C PHE A 114 -16.20 -9.40 4.83
N TYR A 115 -15.59 -9.74 3.68
CA TYR A 115 -15.15 -8.70 2.73
C TYR A 115 -16.30 -8.02 1.99
N LEU A 116 -17.38 -8.77 1.69
CA LEU A 116 -18.60 -8.18 1.15
C LEU A 116 -19.26 -7.23 2.14
N GLU A 117 -19.22 -7.49 3.44
CA GLU A 117 -19.76 -6.55 4.44
C GLU A 117 -18.82 -5.36 4.65
N THR A 118 -17.52 -5.62 4.75
CA THR A 118 -16.52 -4.60 5.09
C THR A 118 -16.24 -3.62 3.94
N TYR A 119 -16.22 -4.08 2.69
CA TYR A 119 -15.75 -3.27 1.55
C TYR A 119 -16.81 -2.98 0.48
N LYS A 120 -18.01 -3.58 0.55
CA LYS A 120 -19.07 -3.32 -0.45
C LYS A 120 -19.54 -1.88 -0.44
N THR A 121 -19.54 -1.22 0.73
CA THR A 121 -19.95 0.17 0.84
C THR A 121 -18.78 1.06 1.20
N ILE A 122 -18.71 2.23 0.58
CA ILE A 122 -17.81 3.31 0.98
C ILE A 122 -18.61 4.52 1.44
N GLU A 123 -18.09 5.24 2.44
CA GLU A 123 -18.61 6.54 2.82
C GLU A 123 -18.17 7.58 1.77
N GLU A 124 -19.12 8.10 1.00
CA GLU A 124 -18.90 9.22 0.08
C GLU A 124 -19.42 10.52 0.70
N ILE A 125 -18.55 11.54 0.77
CA ILE A 125 -18.95 12.89 1.17
C ILE A 125 -19.50 13.60 -0.07
N GLN A 126 -20.82 13.71 -0.19
CA GLN A 126 -21.41 14.50 -1.26
C GLN A 126 -21.38 15.99 -0.90
N PRO A 127 -20.92 16.88 -1.80
CA PRO A 127 -20.85 18.32 -1.54
C PRO A 127 -22.18 18.94 -1.08
N GLN A 128 -23.31 18.35 -1.48
CA GLN A 128 -24.65 18.89 -1.27
C GLN A 128 -25.37 18.36 -0.01
N LEU A 129 -24.82 17.34 0.65
CA LEU A 129 -25.47 16.66 1.77
C LEU A 129 -24.48 16.55 2.93
N ASN A 130 -24.74 17.24 4.03
CA ASN A 130 -23.91 17.28 5.24
C ASN A 130 -23.95 15.95 6.05
N LYS A 131 -24.14 14.81 5.39
CA LYS A 131 -24.09 13.46 5.98
C LYS A 131 -23.33 12.51 5.05
N PRO A 132 -22.42 11.67 5.58
CA PRO A 132 -21.77 10.62 4.78
C PRO A 132 -22.85 9.70 4.21
N TYR A 133 -22.82 9.46 2.90
CA TYR A 133 -23.73 8.55 2.23
C TYR A 133 -22.99 7.27 1.90
N GLN A 134 -23.58 6.12 2.24
CA GLN A 134 -23.03 4.83 1.87
C GLN A 134 -23.38 4.54 0.41
N VAL A 135 -22.36 4.48 -0.44
CA VAL A 135 -22.50 4.06 -1.84
C VAL A 135 -21.85 2.71 -2.05
N ASN A 136 -22.39 1.92 -2.97
CA ASN A 136 -21.76 0.68 -3.39
C ASN A 136 -20.42 1.00 -4.08
N PHE A 137 -19.35 0.39 -3.57
CA PHE A 137 -17.99 0.56 -4.05
C PHE A 137 -17.85 0.14 -5.52
N LEU A 138 -18.44 -1.00 -5.92
CA LEU A 138 -18.31 -1.51 -7.28
C LEU A 138 -18.98 -0.61 -8.30
N ASP A 139 -20.13 0.00 -7.96
CA ASP A 139 -20.84 0.95 -8.83
C ASP A 139 -20.03 2.24 -9.08
N LYS A 140 -19.18 2.59 -8.12
CA LYS A 140 -18.32 3.78 -8.17
C LYS A 140 -16.92 3.50 -8.67
N PHE A 141 -16.51 2.23 -8.74
CA PHE A 141 -15.18 1.86 -9.16
C PHE A 141 -14.95 2.29 -10.61
N VAL A 142 -13.83 2.95 -10.85
CA VAL A 142 -13.39 3.34 -12.18
C VAL A 142 -12.11 2.58 -12.47
N ASP A 143 -12.08 1.91 -13.61
CA ASP A 143 -10.93 1.08 -13.98
C ASP A 143 -9.64 1.89 -14.01
N LEU A 144 -8.62 1.32 -13.36
CA LEU A 144 -7.28 1.87 -13.31
C LEU A 144 -6.48 1.35 -14.49
N TYR A 145 -5.68 2.22 -15.09
CA TYR A 145 -4.67 1.87 -16.07
C TYR A 145 -3.50 1.20 -15.36
N VAL A 146 -3.14 0.00 -15.82
CA VAL A 146 -2.09 -0.85 -15.23
C VAL A 146 -1.17 -1.32 -16.35
N VAL A 147 0.13 -1.38 -16.08
CA VAL A 147 1.16 -1.85 -17.02
C VAL A 147 2.02 -2.93 -16.38
N ASP A 148 2.49 -3.91 -17.15
CA ASP A 148 3.49 -4.89 -16.71
C ASP A 148 4.87 -4.20 -16.63
N GLU A 149 5.64 -4.40 -15.55
CA GLU A 149 6.97 -3.80 -15.39
C GLU A 149 8.09 -4.53 -16.15
N VAL A 150 7.94 -5.83 -16.45
CA VAL A 150 8.94 -6.66 -17.14
C VAL A 150 8.92 -6.41 -18.65
N GLU A 151 7.74 -6.22 -19.24
CA GLU A 151 7.59 -5.98 -20.69
C GLU A 151 7.95 -4.56 -21.14
N VAL A 152 8.03 -3.57 -20.22
CA VAL A 152 8.57 -2.23 -20.56
C VAL A 152 9.99 -2.31 -21.15
N GLN A 153 10.75 -3.35 -20.82
CA GLN A 153 12.11 -3.59 -21.32
C GLN A 153 12.19 -4.56 -22.53
N LYS A 154 11.16 -5.36 -22.83
CA LYS A 154 11.11 -6.28 -23.97
C LYS A 154 10.30 -5.78 -25.18
N ASP A 155 9.39 -4.84 -24.98
CA ASP A 155 8.51 -4.27 -26.03
C ASP A 155 9.19 -3.28 -26.99
N ALA A 156 10.53 -3.22 -26.97
CA ALA A 156 11.32 -2.34 -27.81
C ALA A 156 11.65 -2.93 -29.20
N ILE A 157 11.21 -4.15 -29.53
CA ILE A 157 11.77 -4.93 -30.64
C ILE A 157 10.89 -5.04 -31.90
N ASN A 158 9.57 -4.72 -31.90
CA ASN A 158 8.83 -4.74 -33.18
C ASN A 158 7.73 -3.69 -33.35
N ILE A 159 7.88 -2.84 -34.37
CA ILE A 159 7.01 -1.70 -34.72
C ILE A 159 5.61 -2.15 -35.21
N ALA A 160 5.47 -3.38 -35.70
CA ALA A 160 4.17 -3.94 -36.10
C ALA A 160 3.30 -4.38 -34.89
N GLU A 161 3.93 -4.80 -33.79
CA GLU A 161 3.24 -5.15 -32.56
C GLU A 161 2.87 -3.93 -31.74
N LEU A 162 3.54 -2.77 -31.90
CA LEU A 162 3.23 -1.53 -31.20
C LEU A 162 1.84 -0.97 -31.55
N ASP A 163 1.41 -1.08 -32.80
CA ASP A 163 0.08 -0.65 -33.22
C ASP A 163 -0.99 -1.63 -32.72
N GLN A 164 -0.65 -2.91 -32.60
CA GLN A 164 -1.49 -3.95 -32.02
C GLN A 164 -1.50 -3.90 -30.48
N PHE A 165 -0.42 -3.44 -29.85
CA PHE A 165 -0.22 -3.19 -28.42
C PHE A 165 -0.95 -1.91 -28.01
N LEU A 166 -0.80 -0.80 -28.73
CA LEU A 166 -1.57 0.41 -28.52
C LEU A 166 -3.06 0.16 -28.81
N LYS A 167 -3.42 -0.65 -29.81
CA LYS A 167 -4.82 -1.11 -29.98
C LYS A 167 -5.28 -2.01 -28.84
N LYS A 168 -4.46 -2.94 -28.34
CA LYS A 168 -4.72 -3.78 -27.14
C LYS A 168 -4.80 -2.96 -25.84
N GLN A 169 -4.09 -1.83 -25.74
CA GLN A 169 -4.08 -0.90 -24.59
C GLN A 169 -5.22 0.12 -24.67
N MET A 170 -5.73 0.40 -25.87
CA MET A 170 -6.86 1.31 -26.14
C MET A 170 -8.21 0.59 -26.13
N SER A 171 -8.23 -0.74 -26.21
CA SER A 171 -9.39 -1.58 -25.91
C SER A 171 -9.22 -2.17 -24.52
N TYR A 172 -10.17 -1.89 -23.63
CA TYR A 172 -10.41 -2.67 -22.42
C TYR A 172 -10.12 -4.16 -22.62
N THR A 173 -9.30 -4.73 -21.75
CA THR A 173 -9.48 -6.12 -21.33
C THR A 173 -9.70 -6.10 -19.84
N SER A 174 -10.89 -6.54 -19.44
CA SER A 174 -11.12 -7.25 -18.17
C SER A 174 -9.84 -7.99 -17.81
N ILE A 175 -9.31 -7.70 -16.62
CA ILE A 175 -8.25 -8.42 -15.90
C ILE A 175 -8.01 -9.78 -16.56
N LEU A 176 -7.07 -9.84 -17.51
CA LEU A 176 -6.73 -11.07 -18.26
C LEU A 176 -5.95 -12.06 -17.37
N PHE A 177 -6.05 -11.86 -16.06
CA PHE A 177 -5.26 -12.53 -15.06
C PHE A 177 -5.83 -13.91 -14.73
N GLU A 178 -7.09 -14.24 -15.04
CA GLU A 178 -7.64 -15.58 -14.74
C GLU A 178 -6.83 -16.72 -15.38
N LYS A 179 -6.26 -16.52 -16.57
CA LYS A 179 -5.42 -17.54 -17.22
C LYS A 179 -3.99 -17.60 -16.69
N HIS A 180 -3.43 -16.48 -16.21
CA HIS A 180 -2.02 -16.40 -15.77
C HIS A 180 -1.84 -16.51 -14.25
N LEU A 181 -2.87 -16.26 -13.43
CA LEU A 181 -2.79 -16.32 -11.96
C LEU A 181 -2.79 -17.74 -11.40
N LYS A 182 -3.16 -18.75 -12.20
CA LYS A 182 -3.22 -20.13 -11.72
C LYS A 182 -1.86 -20.61 -11.21
N ASP A 183 -0.79 -20.22 -11.91
CA ASP A 183 0.57 -20.70 -11.65
C ASP A 183 1.46 -19.63 -10.96
N LEU A 184 0.98 -18.39 -10.80
CA LEU A 184 1.73 -17.34 -10.11
C LEU A 184 1.74 -17.57 -8.60
N SER A 185 2.94 -17.48 -8.02
CA SER A 185 3.17 -17.58 -6.57
C SER A 185 3.28 -16.19 -5.93
N LEU A 186 3.70 -15.18 -6.69
CA LEU A 186 3.84 -13.81 -6.20
C LEU A 186 3.35 -12.78 -7.23
N PHE A 187 2.51 -11.86 -6.77
CA PHE A 187 2.02 -10.73 -7.54
C PHE A 187 2.41 -9.42 -6.88
N LEU A 188 3.20 -8.58 -7.56
CA LEU A 188 3.69 -7.32 -7.03
C LEU A 188 2.94 -6.16 -7.68
N ILE A 189 2.41 -5.24 -6.87
CA ILE A 189 1.67 -4.06 -7.32
C ILE A 189 2.42 -2.81 -6.88
N SER A 190 3.03 -2.14 -7.85
CA SER A 190 3.77 -0.90 -7.66
C SER A 190 2.92 0.32 -8.06
N GLY A 191 3.22 1.48 -7.49
CA GLY A 191 2.60 2.74 -7.90
C GLY A 191 2.86 3.88 -6.93
N ILE A 192 2.65 5.11 -7.38
CA ILE A 192 2.83 6.30 -6.52
C ILE A 192 1.75 6.38 -5.42
N ALA A 193 1.92 7.29 -4.47
CA ALA A 193 0.94 7.53 -3.42
C ALA A 193 -0.44 7.91 -4.00
N ALA A 194 -1.52 7.46 -3.35
CA ALA A 194 -2.91 7.75 -3.72
C ALA A 194 -3.37 7.37 -5.15
N ILE A 195 -2.56 6.61 -5.91
CA ILE A 195 -2.87 6.24 -7.31
C ILE A 195 -3.99 5.20 -7.45
N GLY A 196 -4.46 4.61 -6.35
CA GLY A 196 -5.54 3.64 -6.32
C GLY A 196 -5.14 2.19 -6.03
N LYS A 197 -3.94 1.92 -5.49
CA LYS A 197 -3.48 0.56 -5.15
C LYS A 197 -4.42 -0.15 -4.15
N THR A 198 -4.70 0.47 -3.00
CA THR A 198 -5.65 -0.06 -2.00
C THR A 198 -7.05 -0.24 -2.58
N TRP A 199 -7.51 0.69 -3.45
CA TRP A 199 -8.78 0.55 -4.14
C TRP A 199 -8.81 -0.68 -5.05
N LEU A 200 -7.72 -0.94 -5.78
CA LEU A 200 -7.57 -2.14 -6.61
C LEU A 200 -7.59 -3.42 -5.76
N LEU A 201 -6.88 -3.46 -4.64
CA LEU A 201 -6.88 -4.61 -3.74
C LEU A 201 -8.25 -4.89 -3.12
N ARG A 202 -8.97 -3.85 -2.69
CA ARG A 202 -10.36 -3.99 -2.23
C ARG A 202 -11.28 -4.51 -3.33
N LYS A 203 -11.09 -4.05 -4.57
CA LYS A 203 -11.79 -4.63 -5.72
C LYS A 203 -11.47 -6.11 -5.88
N PHE A 204 -10.21 -6.51 -5.76
CA PHE A 204 -9.84 -7.92 -5.84
C PHE A 204 -10.51 -8.77 -4.75
N LEU A 205 -10.57 -8.28 -3.52
CA LEU A 205 -11.27 -8.96 -2.44
C LEU A 205 -12.75 -9.17 -2.78
N LEU A 206 -13.43 -8.11 -3.23
CA LEU A 206 -14.84 -8.19 -3.64
C LEU A 206 -15.05 -9.10 -4.85
N ASP A 207 -14.16 -9.04 -5.85
CA ASP A 207 -14.25 -9.88 -7.04
C ASP A 207 -14.00 -11.36 -6.68
N TRP A 208 -13.09 -11.66 -5.76
CA TRP A 208 -12.90 -13.01 -5.22
C TRP A 208 -14.11 -13.48 -4.41
N SER A 209 -14.68 -12.61 -3.58
CA SER A 209 -15.87 -12.93 -2.79
C SER A 209 -17.10 -13.21 -3.64
N ASN A 210 -17.21 -12.58 -4.80
CA ASN A 210 -18.26 -12.86 -5.79
C ASN A 210 -17.88 -14.01 -6.76
N GLY A 211 -16.71 -14.62 -6.60
CA GLY A 211 -16.25 -15.73 -7.45
C GLY A 211 -15.87 -15.31 -8.87
N PHE A 212 -15.52 -14.04 -9.12
CA PHE A 212 -15.07 -13.56 -10.42
C PHE A 212 -13.58 -13.80 -10.69
N ILE A 213 -12.75 -13.87 -9.65
CA ILE A 213 -11.31 -14.13 -9.75
C ILE A 213 -10.87 -15.17 -8.72
N TRP A 214 -9.67 -15.73 -8.92
CA TRP A 214 -9.02 -16.65 -7.95
C TRP A 214 -9.91 -17.81 -7.48
N LYS A 215 -10.71 -18.37 -8.38
CA LYS A 215 -11.61 -19.51 -8.08
C LYS A 215 -10.88 -20.76 -7.57
N ASN A 216 -9.57 -20.82 -7.73
CA ASN A 216 -8.67 -21.88 -7.26
C ASN A 216 -8.00 -21.56 -5.91
N ILE A 217 -8.35 -20.45 -5.27
CA ILE A 217 -7.84 -20.04 -3.96
C ILE A 217 -8.98 -20.16 -2.96
N ASP A 218 -8.77 -21.01 -1.96
CA ASP A 218 -9.79 -21.34 -0.97
C ASP A 218 -9.92 -20.23 0.08
N LEU A 219 -8.79 -19.68 0.54
CA LEU A 219 -8.74 -18.67 1.61
C LEU A 219 -7.86 -17.49 1.19
N VAL A 220 -8.38 -16.27 1.37
CA VAL A 220 -7.65 -15.02 1.12
C VAL A 220 -7.62 -14.20 2.40
N PHE A 221 -6.42 -13.79 2.83
CA PHE A 221 -6.22 -12.93 4.00
C PHE A 221 -5.62 -11.60 3.58
N TYR A 222 -6.31 -10.51 3.90
CA TYR A 222 -5.87 -9.14 3.67
C TYR A 222 -5.25 -8.52 4.92
N LEU A 223 -4.04 -7.97 4.80
CA LEU A 223 -3.25 -7.41 5.89
C LEU A 223 -2.69 -6.05 5.46
N GLU A 224 -2.98 -5.02 6.24
CA GLU A 224 -2.44 -3.68 6.00
C GLU A 224 -1.16 -3.49 6.82
N CYS A 225 -0.02 -3.22 6.19
CA CYS A 225 1.28 -3.07 6.88
C CYS A 225 1.25 -2.00 7.98
N LYS A 226 0.49 -0.93 7.77
CA LYS A 226 0.27 0.11 8.77
C LYS A 226 -0.43 -0.40 10.04
N GLN A 227 -1.30 -1.41 9.94
CA GLN A 227 -1.88 -2.07 11.12
C GLN A 227 -0.90 -3.06 11.75
N LEU A 228 -0.11 -3.77 10.94
CA LEU A 228 0.92 -4.70 11.42
C LEU A 228 1.94 -4.03 12.34
N ASN A 229 2.23 -2.74 12.12
CA ASN A 229 3.13 -1.96 12.97
C ASN A 229 2.68 -1.88 14.44
N LEU A 230 1.40 -2.13 14.76
CA LEU A 230 0.89 -2.13 16.13
C LEU A 230 1.14 -3.47 16.86
N TYR A 231 1.59 -4.50 16.14
CA TYR A 231 1.66 -5.88 16.62
C TYR A 231 3.07 -6.47 16.49
N GLU A 232 4.07 -5.73 16.97
CA GLU A 232 5.50 -6.06 16.81
C GLU A 232 5.90 -7.41 17.45
N ASN A 233 5.16 -7.83 18.49
CA ASN A 233 5.42 -9.05 19.27
C ASN A 233 4.86 -10.33 18.63
N ILE A 234 4.05 -10.23 17.57
CA ILE A 234 3.48 -11.40 16.89
C ILE A 234 4.58 -12.13 16.14
N SER A 235 4.71 -13.44 16.36
CA SER A 235 5.84 -14.24 15.88
C SER A 235 5.50 -15.20 14.74
N ASN A 236 4.23 -15.49 14.50
CA ASN A 236 3.79 -16.46 13.49
C ASN A 236 2.44 -16.09 12.87
N ILE A 237 2.09 -16.72 11.74
CA ILE A 237 0.86 -16.43 11.00
C ILE A 237 -0.40 -16.70 11.83
N ASN A 238 -0.42 -17.73 12.67
CA ASN A 238 -1.64 -18.05 13.42
C ASN A 238 -1.93 -16.99 14.48
N GLU A 239 -0.92 -16.56 15.23
CA GLU A 239 -1.05 -15.42 16.15
C GLU A 239 -1.53 -14.17 15.42
N LEU A 240 -1.02 -13.92 14.21
CA LEU A 240 -1.47 -12.80 13.39
C LEU A 240 -2.96 -12.93 13.03
N LEU A 241 -3.38 -14.09 12.58
CA LEU A 241 -4.75 -14.33 12.17
C LEU A 241 -5.72 -14.39 13.35
N ASP A 242 -5.28 -14.82 14.53
CA ASP A 242 -6.05 -14.74 15.78
C ASP A 242 -6.27 -13.31 16.24
N VAL A 243 -5.47 -12.35 15.75
CA VAL A 243 -5.69 -10.92 15.99
C VAL A 243 -6.65 -10.34 14.96
N PHE A 244 -6.43 -10.58 13.67
CA PHE A 244 -7.17 -9.91 12.59
C PHE A 244 -8.45 -10.63 12.13
N TYR A 245 -8.55 -11.94 12.38
CA TYR A 245 -9.59 -12.82 11.85
C TYR A 245 -10.19 -13.74 12.93
N LYS A 246 -10.01 -13.43 14.22
CA LYS A 246 -10.44 -14.26 15.36
C LYS A 246 -11.87 -14.77 15.25
N ASP A 247 -12.79 -13.84 15.00
CA ASP A 247 -14.24 -14.11 14.98
C ASP A 247 -14.65 -15.00 13.79
N ILE A 248 -13.82 -15.01 12.76
CA ILE A 248 -14.01 -15.78 11.53
C ILE A 248 -13.39 -17.17 11.68
N LEU A 249 -12.15 -17.24 12.18
CA LEU A 249 -11.38 -18.48 12.24
C LEU A 249 -11.77 -19.38 13.41
N LYS A 250 -12.29 -18.84 14.52
CA LYS A 250 -12.78 -19.61 15.68
C LYS A 250 -11.84 -20.75 16.12
N GLY A 251 -10.53 -20.49 16.14
CA GLY A 251 -9.49 -21.46 16.53
C GLY A 251 -8.97 -22.35 15.40
N TYR A 252 -9.29 -22.06 14.13
CA TYR A 252 -8.67 -22.69 12.97
C TYR A 252 -7.18 -22.32 12.87
N ASN A 253 -6.32 -23.33 12.77
CA ASN A 253 -4.87 -23.16 12.68
C ASN A 253 -4.36 -23.60 11.31
N ILE A 254 -3.77 -22.66 10.57
CA ILE A 254 -3.28 -22.88 9.22
C ILE A 254 -2.05 -23.78 9.18
N SER A 255 -1.23 -23.76 10.24
CA SER A 255 0.05 -24.48 10.27
C SER A 255 -0.05 -25.93 10.74
N LEU A 256 -1.17 -26.36 11.36
CA LEU A 256 -1.32 -27.71 11.95
C LEU A 256 -2.08 -28.72 11.08
N ASP A 257 -2.76 -28.32 10.00
CA ASP A 257 -3.51 -29.23 9.13
C ASP A 257 -2.60 -29.88 8.05
N PHE A 258 -1.84 -30.90 8.46
CA PHE A 258 -0.83 -31.60 7.62
C PHE A 258 -1.35 -32.82 6.85
N MET A 259 -2.65 -33.14 6.87
CA MET A 259 -3.18 -34.30 6.13
C MET A 259 -3.79 -33.90 4.77
N GLN A 260 -2.94 -34.06 3.74
CA GLN A 260 -3.19 -34.29 2.31
C GLN A 260 -4.05 -33.33 1.47
N SER A 261 -4.94 -32.52 2.04
CA SER A 261 -5.65 -31.46 1.30
C SER A 261 -5.46 -30.09 1.97
N LYS A 262 -4.27 -29.50 1.82
CA LYS A 262 -4.03 -28.12 2.29
C LYS A 262 -4.90 -27.15 1.48
N PRO A 263 -5.68 -26.26 2.12
CA PRO A 263 -6.36 -25.21 1.40
C PRO A 263 -5.35 -24.33 0.66
N SER A 264 -5.69 -23.92 -0.56
CA SER A 264 -4.92 -22.92 -1.28
C SER A 264 -5.13 -21.56 -0.61
N ILE A 265 -4.07 -21.07 0.03
CA ILE A 265 -4.09 -19.81 0.78
C ILE A 265 -3.34 -18.73 0.03
N MET A 266 -3.89 -17.52 0.06
CA MET A 266 -3.22 -16.32 -0.43
C MET A 266 -3.25 -15.17 0.58
N PHE A 267 -2.11 -14.50 0.74
CA PHE A 267 -1.98 -13.28 1.55
C PHE A 267 -1.92 -12.05 0.66
N ILE A 268 -2.74 -11.03 0.96
CA ILE A 268 -2.66 -9.71 0.36
C ILE A 268 -2.04 -8.75 1.37
N ILE A 269 -0.84 -8.26 1.07
CA ILE A 269 -0.11 -7.29 1.88
C ILE A 269 -0.25 -5.91 1.24
N ASP A 270 -0.99 -5.01 1.88
CA ASP A 270 -1.15 -3.62 1.42
C ASP A 270 -0.23 -2.64 2.14
N GLY A 271 0.41 -1.76 1.36
CA GLY A 271 1.20 -0.66 1.88
C GLY A 271 2.55 -1.07 2.42
N LEU A 272 3.31 -1.94 1.74
CA LEU A 272 4.63 -2.39 2.18
C LEU A 272 5.59 -1.23 2.50
N ASN A 273 5.45 -0.09 1.82
CA ASN A 273 6.23 1.13 2.07
C ASN A 273 5.89 1.84 3.40
N GLU A 274 4.86 1.37 4.10
CA GLU A 274 4.41 1.87 5.40
C GLU A 274 4.79 0.89 6.53
N PHE A 275 5.44 -0.24 6.21
CA PHE A 275 5.90 -1.20 7.19
C PHE A 275 7.15 -0.66 7.91
N LYS A 276 7.07 -0.52 9.23
CA LYS A 276 8.13 0.05 10.08
C LYS A 276 9.46 -0.69 9.95
N TYR A 277 9.40 -2.01 9.69
CA TYR A 277 10.56 -2.88 9.62
C TYR A 277 10.95 -3.28 8.20
N PHE A 278 10.59 -2.47 7.20
CA PHE A 278 10.88 -2.76 5.81
C PHE A 278 12.38 -2.91 5.53
N ASP A 279 13.22 -2.05 6.12
CA ASP A 279 14.67 -2.11 5.91
C ASP A 279 15.27 -3.42 6.44
N GLN A 280 14.82 -3.88 7.61
CA GLN A 280 15.19 -5.16 8.20
C GLN A 280 14.64 -6.34 7.39
N LEU A 281 13.44 -6.19 6.81
CA LEU A 281 12.84 -7.20 5.94
C LEU A 281 13.68 -7.43 4.67
N ILE A 282 14.31 -6.38 4.11
CA ILE A 282 15.12 -6.48 2.89
C ILE A 282 16.61 -6.73 3.13
N SER A 283 17.16 -6.38 4.31
CA SER A 283 18.59 -6.47 4.56
C SER A 283 19.11 -7.90 4.69
N ASN A 284 18.23 -8.91 4.86
CA ASN A 284 18.61 -10.32 5.08
C ASN A 284 19.69 -10.50 6.18
N THR A 285 19.87 -9.51 7.05
CA THR A 285 20.80 -9.62 8.17
C THR A 285 20.21 -10.66 9.11
N HIS A 286 20.93 -11.77 9.30
CA HIS A 286 20.60 -12.80 10.28
C HIS A 286 20.54 -12.28 11.72
N CYS A 287 20.90 -11.01 11.97
CA CYS A 287 20.45 -10.23 13.11
C CYS A 287 19.05 -9.68 12.78
N SER A 288 17.92 -10.20 13.25
CA SER A 288 17.64 -11.13 14.36
C SER A 288 16.13 -11.34 14.26
N SER A 289 15.67 -12.38 13.56
CA SER A 289 14.27 -12.83 13.63
C SER A 289 13.79 -13.07 15.07
N GLN A 290 14.74 -13.21 16.00
CA GLN A 290 14.54 -13.30 17.44
C GLN A 290 14.29 -11.94 18.13
N GLU A 291 14.74 -10.80 17.58
CA GLU A 291 14.53 -9.46 18.20
C GLU A 291 13.30 -8.73 17.63
N ILE A 292 12.88 -9.04 16.39
CA ILE A 292 11.68 -8.45 15.77
C ILE A 292 10.75 -9.58 15.32
N PRO A 293 9.86 -10.08 16.22
CA PRO A 293 9.02 -11.25 15.97
C PRO A 293 8.19 -11.17 14.69
N ILE A 294 7.64 -9.99 14.37
CA ILE A 294 6.74 -9.81 13.20
C ILE A 294 7.42 -10.12 11.86
N LEU A 295 8.75 -10.07 11.77
CA LEU A 295 9.48 -10.47 10.56
C LEU A 295 9.34 -11.97 10.26
N ASN A 296 9.17 -12.81 11.28
CA ASN A 296 8.94 -14.25 11.10
C ASN A 296 7.65 -14.52 10.35
N VAL A 297 6.61 -13.71 10.58
CA VAL A 297 5.35 -13.82 9.83
C VAL A 297 5.59 -13.67 8.33
N PHE A 298 6.38 -12.68 7.90
CA PHE A 298 6.73 -12.51 6.49
C PHE A 298 7.49 -13.72 5.93
N THR A 299 8.38 -14.33 6.73
CA THR A 299 9.06 -15.56 6.31
C THR A 299 8.12 -16.76 6.15
N GLU A 300 7.06 -16.84 6.95
CA GLU A 300 6.03 -17.86 6.80
C GLU A 300 5.10 -17.58 5.63
N ILE A 301 4.78 -16.30 5.37
CA ILE A 301 3.95 -15.88 4.23
C ILE A 301 4.60 -16.29 2.91
N TYR A 302 5.93 -16.36 2.86
CA TYR A 302 6.66 -16.85 1.69
C TYR A 302 6.38 -18.32 1.31
N LYS A 303 5.72 -19.08 2.17
CA LYS A 303 5.30 -20.46 1.88
C LYS A 303 3.97 -20.52 1.11
N TYR A 304 3.29 -19.38 0.96
CA TYR A 304 1.95 -19.27 0.36
C TYR A 304 1.97 -18.34 -0.85
N LYS A 305 0.84 -18.28 -1.57
CA LYS A 305 0.68 -17.27 -2.63
C LYS A 305 0.55 -15.89 -2.00
N ALA A 306 1.12 -14.87 -2.64
CA ALA A 306 1.05 -13.52 -2.10
C ALA A 306 0.78 -12.45 -3.18
N VAL A 307 0.00 -11.44 -2.80
CA VAL A 307 -0.15 -10.17 -3.52
C VAL A 307 0.43 -9.08 -2.63
N ILE A 308 1.42 -8.32 -3.11
CA ILE A 308 2.13 -7.32 -2.30
C ILE A 308 2.09 -5.96 -3.00
N SER A 309 1.54 -4.96 -2.32
CA SER A 309 1.35 -3.60 -2.82
C SER A 309 2.26 -2.60 -2.12
N GLY A 310 2.83 -1.66 -2.88
CA GLY A 310 3.71 -0.64 -2.31
C GLY A 310 4.10 0.48 -3.27
N ARG A 311 4.95 1.40 -2.79
CA ARG A 311 5.59 2.42 -3.64
C ARG A 311 6.56 1.76 -4.63
N VAL A 312 6.78 2.40 -5.77
CA VAL A 312 7.65 1.89 -6.85
C VAL A 312 9.03 1.50 -6.33
N ASN A 313 9.69 2.38 -5.56
CA ASN A 313 11.03 2.09 -5.01
C ASN A 313 11.02 0.92 -4.02
N THR A 314 10.03 0.88 -3.12
CA THR A 314 9.87 -0.18 -2.13
C THR A 314 9.65 -1.53 -2.80
N ILE A 315 8.75 -1.61 -3.78
CA ILE A 315 8.49 -2.86 -4.52
C ILE A 315 9.73 -3.28 -5.31
N SER A 316 10.44 -2.35 -5.94
CA SER A 316 11.69 -2.65 -6.65
C SER A 316 12.78 -3.19 -5.71
N GLN A 317 12.95 -2.61 -4.52
CA GLN A 317 13.89 -3.11 -3.51
C GLN A 317 13.48 -4.49 -3.00
N TYR A 318 12.20 -4.68 -2.71
CA TYR A 318 11.64 -5.95 -2.26
C TYR A 318 11.81 -7.06 -3.30
N GLU A 319 11.56 -6.75 -4.57
CA GLU A 319 11.70 -7.68 -5.67
C GLU A 319 13.12 -8.24 -5.82
N ASN A 320 14.16 -7.45 -5.48
CA ASN A 320 15.55 -7.89 -5.49
C ASN A 320 15.86 -8.95 -4.42
N VAL A 321 15.13 -8.95 -3.31
CA VAL A 321 15.29 -9.92 -2.21
C VAL A 321 14.54 -11.21 -2.52
N VAL A 322 13.39 -11.09 -3.17
CA VAL A 322 12.44 -12.19 -3.41
C VAL A 322 12.73 -12.91 -4.74
N THR A 323 13.99 -12.87 -5.20
CA THR A 323 14.48 -13.48 -6.46
C THR A 323 14.29 -15.01 -6.56
N ARG A 324 13.92 -15.68 -5.46
CA ARG A 324 13.63 -17.14 -5.43
C ARG A 324 12.30 -17.54 -6.09
N TYR A 325 11.38 -16.60 -6.32
CA TYR A 325 10.11 -16.87 -6.98
C TYR A 325 10.31 -16.92 -8.49
N LYS A 326 10.24 -18.12 -9.06
CA LYS A 326 10.35 -18.32 -10.53
C LYS A 326 9.13 -17.78 -11.28
N ASP A 327 7.96 -17.79 -10.64
CA ASP A 327 6.67 -17.40 -11.22
C ASP A 327 6.12 -16.14 -10.52
N LYS A 328 6.71 -14.99 -10.85
CA LYS A 328 6.31 -13.66 -10.36
C LYS A 328 5.81 -12.76 -11.48
N LEU A 329 4.89 -11.87 -11.15
CA LEU A 329 4.42 -10.81 -12.03
C LEU A 329 4.39 -9.49 -11.28
N THR A 330 5.07 -8.48 -11.84
CA THR A 330 5.09 -7.13 -11.29
C THR A 330 4.32 -6.20 -12.20
N ILE A 331 3.28 -5.57 -11.66
CA ILE A 331 2.47 -4.57 -12.35
C ILE A 331 2.64 -3.20 -11.70
N ARG A 332 2.49 -2.16 -12.51
CA ARG A 332 2.48 -0.77 -12.07
C ARG A 332 1.13 -0.13 -12.33
N VAL A 333 0.52 0.38 -11.27
CA VAL A 333 -0.71 1.16 -11.33
C VAL A 333 -0.37 2.59 -11.76
N MET A 334 -0.98 3.02 -12.87
CA MET A 334 -0.76 4.31 -13.51
C MET A 334 -1.93 5.29 -13.28
N GLY A 335 -2.97 4.87 -12.56
CA GLY A 335 -4.15 5.67 -12.23
C GLY A 335 -5.17 5.70 -13.36
N TYR A 336 -5.97 6.75 -13.47
CA TYR A 336 -6.92 6.91 -14.57
C TYR A 336 -6.23 7.28 -15.88
N ASN A 337 -6.62 6.59 -16.96
CA ASN A 337 -6.40 7.06 -18.32
C ASN A 337 -7.47 8.10 -18.72
N GLU A 338 -7.40 8.63 -19.93
CA GLU A 338 -8.35 9.65 -20.39
C GLU A 338 -9.82 9.17 -20.37
N ASN A 339 -10.05 7.88 -20.60
CA ASN A 339 -11.39 7.30 -20.57
C ASN A 339 -11.91 7.16 -19.13
N GLY A 340 -11.07 6.71 -18.20
CA GLY A 340 -11.36 6.67 -16.76
C GLY A 340 -11.70 8.06 -16.22
N ILE A 341 -10.92 9.09 -16.59
CA ILE A 341 -11.23 10.49 -16.24
C ILE A 341 -12.59 10.91 -16.81
N LYS A 342 -12.86 10.63 -18.10
CA LYS A 342 -14.14 10.97 -18.73
C LYS A 342 -15.33 10.25 -18.09
N TYR A 343 -15.15 8.99 -17.68
CA TYR A 343 -16.16 8.18 -17.01
C TYR A 343 -16.45 8.73 -15.61
N TYR A 344 -15.40 8.97 -14.80
CA TYR A 344 -15.53 9.59 -13.49
C TYR A 344 -16.30 10.93 -13.57
N LEU A 345 -15.92 11.81 -14.49
CA LEU A 345 -16.58 13.09 -14.71
C LEU A 345 -18.02 12.97 -15.26
N ARG A 346 -18.39 11.83 -15.86
CA ARG A 346 -19.75 11.58 -16.35
C ARG A 346 -20.67 11.15 -15.23
N ASN A 347 -20.21 10.27 -14.35
CA ASN A 347 -21.06 9.60 -13.38
C ASN A 347 -21.14 10.34 -12.04
N ASN A 348 -20.13 11.16 -11.71
CA ASN A 348 -20.05 11.80 -10.40
C ASN A 348 -20.34 13.31 -10.41
N LEU A 349 -20.58 13.94 -11.58
CA LEU A 349 -20.76 15.39 -11.67
C LEU A 349 -21.96 15.85 -12.51
N ILE A 350 -22.62 16.90 -12.01
CA ILE A 350 -23.65 17.64 -12.73
C ILE A 350 -23.04 18.45 -13.89
N LYS A 351 -23.81 18.67 -14.96
CA LYS A 351 -23.39 19.30 -16.22
C LYS A 351 -22.62 20.62 -16.06
N LYS A 352 -23.03 21.50 -15.12
CA LYS A 352 -22.37 22.80 -14.86
C LYS A 352 -20.96 22.63 -14.28
N THR A 353 -20.83 21.85 -13.21
CA THR A 353 -19.54 21.54 -12.57
C THR A 353 -18.59 20.84 -13.53
N LYS A 354 -19.13 19.88 -14.30
CA LYS A 354 -18.35 19.15 -15.32
C LYS A 354 -17.71 20.06 -16.36
N ARG A 355 -18.38 21.12 -16.80
CA ARG A 355 -17.79 22.11 -17.73
C ARG A 355 -16.61 22.83 -17.07
N ARG A 356 -16.77 23.29 -15.83
CA ARG A 356 -15.71 23.99 -15.07
C ARG A 356 -14.48 23.11 -14.86
N VAL A 357 -14.68 21.86 -14.42
CA VAL A 357 -13.57 20.90 -14.24
C VAL A 357 -12.88 20.62 -15.57
N LYS A 358 -13.61 20.44 -16.68
CA LYS A 358 -13.00 20.27 -18.00
C LYS A 358 -12.17 21.47 -18.45
N THR A 359 -12.63 22.69 -18.16
CA THR A 359 -11.86 23.91 -18.43
C THR A 359 -10.58 23.93 -17.60
N MET A 360 -10.66 23.66 -16.30
CA MET A 360 -9.49 23.56 -15.41
C MET A 360 -8.47 22.51 -15.90
N LEU A 361 -8.92 21.32 -16.31
CA LEU A 361 -8.03 20.27 -16.84
C LEU A 361 -7.42 20.64 -18.21
N LYS A 362 -8.02 21.57 -18.95
CA LYS A 362 -7.51 22.06 -20.22
C LYS A 362 -6.46 23.16 -20.01
N GLU A 363 -6.71 24.06 -19.07
CA GLU A 363 -5.90 25.24 -18.82
C GLU A 363 -4.70 24.94 -17.91
N SER A 364 -4.83 24.03 -16.94
CA SER A 364 -3.77 23.69 -15.98
C SER A 364 -3.08 22.38 -16.31
N SER A 365 -1.76 22.45 -16.54
CA SER A 365 -0.92 21.26 -16.77
C SER A 365 -0.80 20.37 -15.54
N ILE A 366 -0.81 20.96 -14.34
CA ILE A 366 -0.80 20.25 -13.05
C ILE A 366 -2.14 19.57 -12.82
N ALA A 367 -3.27 20.27 -12.98
CA ALA A 367 -4.59 19.66 -12.85
C ALA A 367 -4.76 18.48 -13.82
N LYS A 368 -4.33 18.64 -15.09
CA LYS A 368 -4.35 17.55 -16.08
C LYS A 368 -3.51 16.35 -15.65
N THR A 369 -2.36 16.60 -15.03
CA THR A 369 -1.44 15.55 -14.60
C THR A 369 -1.97 14.82 -13.36
N MET A 370 -2.46 15.58 -12.39
CA MET A 370 -2.99 15.05 -11.12
C MET A 370 -4.37 14.43 -11.27
N ALA A 371 -5.14 14.78 -12.30
CA ALA A 371 -6.40 14.10 -12.62
C ALA A 371 -6.25 12.60 -12.93
N LYS A 372 -5.04 12.14 -13.26
CA LYS A 372 -4.75 10.70 -13.38
C LYS A 372 -4.76 10.02 -12.02
N VAL A 373 -4.48 10.73 -10.93
CA VAL A 373 -4.55 10.20 -9.57
C VAL A 373 -6.01 10.29 -9.11
N PRO A 374 -6.68 9.15 -8.83
CA PRO A 374 -8.10 9.13 -8.48
C PRO A 374 -8.47 10.08 -7.35
N PHE A 375 -7.64 10.13 -6.31
CA PHE A 375 -7.84 11.01 -5.17
C PHE A 375 -7.85 12.49 -5.57
N PHE A 376 -6.83 12.97 -6.29
CA PHE A 376 -6.77 14.38 -6.68
C PHE A 376 -7.89 14.74 -7.66
N LEU A 377 -8.26 13.84 -8.57
CA LEU A 377 -9.43 14.07 -9.43
C LEU A 377 -10.69 14.26 -8.58
N SER A 378 -10.93 13.37 -7.62
CA SER A 378 -12.08 13.44 -6.71
C SER A 378 -12.10 14.76 -5.95
N CYS A 379 -10.99 15.13 -5.30
CA CYS A 379 -10.90 16.39 -4.57
C CYS A 379 -11.12 17.61 -5.45
N MET A 380 -10.47 17.69 -6.60
CA MET A 380 -10.66 18.82 -7.53
C MET A 380 -12.13 18.91 -7.98
N CYS A 381 -12.79 17.78 -8.23
CA CYS A 381 -14.20 17.76 -8.61
C CYS A 381 -15.10 18.27 -7.48
N THR A 382 -14.86 17.81 -6.25
CA THR A 382 -15.57 18.19 -5.03
C THR A 382 -15.40 19.68 -4.73
N ILE A 383 -14.16 20.18 -4.77
CA ILE A 383 -13.79 21.59 -4.59
C ILE A 383 -14.49 22.46 -5.63
N VAL A 384 -14.42 22.10 -6.93
CA VAL A 384 -15.07 22.87 -8.00
C VAL A 384 -16.61 22.80 -7.92
N ALA A 385 -17.16 21.71 -7.40
CA ALA A 385 -18.60 21.55 -7.19
C ALA A 385 -19.12 22.48 -6.09
N ASP A 386 -18.39 22.56 -4.97
CA ASP A 386 -18.80 23.33 -3.80
C ASP A 386 -18.56 24.83 -3.98
N LEU A 387 -17.46 25.18 -4.62
CA LEU A 387 -17.02 26.57 -4.69
C LEU A 387 -17.84 27.36 -5.72
N LYS A 388 -18.77 28.18 -5.21
CA LYS A 388 -19.48 29.23 -5.97
C LYS A 388 -18.53 30.31 -6.54
N VAL A 389 -17.27 30.35 -6.10
CA VAL A 389 -16.25 31.33 -6.51
C VAL A 389 -15.51 30.87 -7.78
N LYS A 390 -15.20 31.81 -8.68
CA LYS A 390 -14.33 31.61 -9.85
C LYS A 390 -12.87 31.61 -9.38
N TYR A 391 -12.32 30.44 -9.06
CA TYR A 391 -10.88 30.30 -8.86
C TYR A 391 -10.14 30.28 -10.20
N ASN A 392 -9.05 31.02 -10.26
CA ASN A 392 -8.15 31.04 -11.41
C ASN A 392 -7.19 29.85 -11.29
N PHE A 393 -7.49 28.76 -12.00
CA PHE A 393 -6.68 27.53 -11.96
C PHE A 393 -5.53 27.54 -12.97
N ILE A 394 -5.32 28.63 -13.72
CA ILE A 394 -4.38 28.69 -14.85
C ILE A 394 -2.92 28.44 -14.39
N ASN A 395 -2.53 28.87 -13.19
CA ASN A 395 -1.17 28.72 -12.62
C ASN A 395 -1.11 27.80 -11.40
N LEU A 396 -1.92 26.74 -11.39
CA LEU A 396 -1.98 25.80 -10.27
C LEU A 396 -0.67 25.01 -10.09
N THR A 397 -0.11 25.02 -8.88
CA THR A 397 1.02 24.17 -8.45
C THR A 397 0.55 22.95 -7.63
N MET A 398 1.48 22.06 -7.24
CA MET A 398 1.14 20.96 -6.32
C MET A 398 0.81 21.47 -4.93
N THR A 399 1.57 22.47 -4.46
CA THR A 399 1.37 23.12 -3.17
C THR A 399 0.00 23.77 -3.12
N ASP A 400 -0.42 24.42 -4.21
CA ASP A 400 -1.78 24.96 -4.34
C ASP A 400 -2.83 23.87 -4.17
N LEU A 401 -2.71 22.75 -4.90
CA LEU A 401 -3.63 21.61 -4.79
C LEU A 401 -3.71 21.06 -3.36
N TYR A 402 -2.57 20.96 -2.68
CA TYR A 402 -2.52 20.45 -1.31
C TYR A 402 -3.20 21.42 -0.35
N ALA A 403 -2.90 22.72 -0.47
CA ALA A 403 -3.53 23.76 0.32
C ALA A 403 -5.04 23.85 0.09
N TYR A 404 -5.50 23.74 -1.16
CA TYR A 404 -6.92 23.69 -1.49
C TYR A 404 -7.61 22.50 -0.81
N ASN A 405 -7.03 21.31 -0.92
CA ASN A 405 -7.59 20.12 -0.30
C ASN A 405 -7.62 20.26 1.23
N PHE A 406 -6.51 20.69 1.83
CA PHE A 406 -6.38 20.86 3.27
C PHE A 406 -7.43 21.83 3.81
N LEU A 407 -7.48 23.05 3.27
CA LEU A 407 -8.39 24.08 3.74
C LEU A 407 -9.86 23.76 3.46
N TYR A 408 -10.14 23.04 2.38
CA TYR A 408 -11.49 22.53 2.10
C TYR A 408 -11.96 21.54 3.17
N PHE A 409 -11.16 20.52 3.49
CA PHE A 409 -11.53 19.56 4.53
C PHE A 409 -11.60 20.24 5.90
N PHE A 410 -10.69 21.17 6.18
CA PHE A 410 -10.66 21.93 7.41
C PHE A 410 -11.93 22.77 7.61
N GLN A 411 -12.32 23.53 6.58
CA GLN A 411 -13.59 24.28 6.56
C GLN A 411 -14.80 23.37 6.80
N ARG A 412 -14.87 22.26 6.07
CA ARG A 412 -16.04 21.37 6.03
C ARG A 412 -16.23 20.59 7.32
N HIS A 413 -15.15 20.17 7.97
CA HIS A 413 -15.22 19.22 9.07
C HIS A 413 -14.96 19.82 10.43
N ILE A 414 -14.26 20.95 10.53
CA ILE A 414 -13.86 21.49 11.83
C ILE A 414 -14.66 22.73 12.17
N PHE A 415 -14.87 23.62 11.19
CA PHE A 415 -15.58 24.86 11.46
C PHE A 415 -17.10 24.73 11.46
N ASN A 416 -17.68 23.75 10.75
CA ASN A 416 -19.10 23.31 10.77
C ASN A 416 -20.20 24.40 10.85
N GLU A 417 -19.85 25.67 10.67
CA GLU A 417 -20.68 26.84 10.87
C GLU A 417 -20.91 27.49 9.49
N ASN A 418 -22.14 27.34 9.00
CA ASN A 418 -22.76 28.19 7.97
C ASN A 418 -22.09 28.28 6.59
N HIS A 419 -21.36 27.25 6.13
CA HIS A 419 -20.74 27.25 4.79
C HIS A 419 -19.99 28.58 4.52
N GLU A 420 -19.37 29.15 5.56
CA GLU A 420 -18.71 30.44 5.43
C GLU A 420 -17.58 30.31 4.41
N PRO A 421 -17.50 31.20 3.41
CA PRO A 421 -16.44 31.15 2.42
C PRO A 421 -15.06 31.14 3.08
N ILE A 422 -14.09 30.45 2.48
CA ILE A 422 -12.76 30.26 3.11
C ILE A 422 -12.11 31.61 3.46
N PHE A 423 -12.37 32.69 2.73
CA PHE A 423 -11.84 34.02 3.08
C PHE A 423 -12.27 34.52 4.47
N LYS A 424 -13.47 34.18 4.96
CA LYS A 424 -13.90 34.55 6.33
C LYS A 424 -13.17 33.73 7.39
N ILE A 425 -12.96 32.45 7.12
CA ILE A 425 -12.13 31.58 7.96
C ILE A 425 -10.71 32.16 8.07
N MET A 426 -10.21 32.76 6.98
CA MET A 426 -8.89 33.37 6.95
C MET A 426 -8.75 34.60 7.85
N GLU A 427 -9.84 35.28 8.18
CA GLU A 427 -9.84 36.48 9.02
C GLU A 427 -9.80 36.15 10.52
N ASN A 428 -10.26 34.97 10.92
CA ASN A 428 -10.33 34.57 12.32
C ASN A 428 -8.96 34.10 12.86
N ASN A 429 -8.45 34.78 13.89
CA ASN A 429 -7.16 34.46 14.51
C ASN A 429 -7.17 33.12 15.28
N LEU A 430 -8.29 32.71 15.88
CA LEU A 430 -8.40 31.40 16.54
C LEU A 430 -8.24 30.27 15.53
N ASN A 431 -8.78 30.45 14.32
CA ASN A 431 -8.65 29.48 13.23
C ASN A 431 -7.21 29.35 12.75
N LYS A 432 -6.49 30.48 12.63
CA LYS A 432 -5.06 30.48 12.29
C LYS A 432 -4.24 29.72 13.32
N GLN A 433 -4.50 29.98 14.60
CA GLN A 433 -3.81 29.33 15.72
C GLN A 433 -4.09 27.82 15.75
N CYS A 434 -5.34 27.41 15.53
CA CYS A 434 -5.71 26.00 15.42
C CYS A 434 -4.94 25.28 14.30
N ILE A 435 -4.85 25.89 13.10
CA ILE A 435 -4.07 25.34 11.98
C ILE A 435 -2.60 25.18 12.37
N LEU A 436 -1.98 26.19 13.00
CA LEU A 436 -0.59 26.13 13.43
C LEU A 436 -0.34 24.99 14.44
N ASN A 437 -1.26 24.78 15.38
CA ASN A 437 -1.16 23.70 16.36
C ASN A 437 -1.22 22.32 15.69
N ILE A 438 -2.10 22.14 14.69
CA ILE A 438 -2.18 20.90 13.90
C ILE A 438 -0.91 20.69 13.07
N CYS A 439 -0.39 21.76 12.45
CA CYS A 439 0.86 21.72 11.71
C CYS A 439 2.04 21.34 12.61
N LYS A 440 2.11 21.90 13.82
CA LYS A 440 3.11 21.55 14.84
C LYS A 440 3.01 20.09 15.24
N MET A 441 1.79 19.58 15.45
CA MET A 441 1.57 18.19 15.79
C MET A 441 2.03 17.25 14.67
N ALA A 442 1.62 17.52 13.43
CA ALA A 442 2.04 16.76 12.26
C ALA A 442 3.56 16.73 12.12
N TYR A 443 4.23 17.86 12.39
CA TYR A 443 5.68 17.96 12.39
C TYR A 443 6.34 17.05 13.43
N ILE A 444 5.89 17.09 14.69
CA ILE A 444 6.45 16.25 15.76
C ILE A 444 6.37 14.77 15.37
N PHE A 445 5.21 14.31 14.92
CA PHE A 445 5.02 12.92 14.53
C PHE A 445 5.79 12.52 13.28
N PHE A 446 5.89 13.43 12.31
CA PHE A 446 6.69 13.21 11.11
C PHE A 446 8.18 13.04 11.46
N ILE A 447 8.71 13.85 12.37
CA ILE A 447 10.11 13.72 12.83
C ILE A 447 10.32 12.44 13.64
N GLU A 448 9.33 12.00 14.42
CA GLU A 448 9.38 10.72 15.16
C GLU A 448 9.16 9.49 14.27
N ASN A 449 8.92 9.66 12.96
CA ASN A 449 8.56 8.59 12.02
C ASN A 449 7.34 7.77 12.48
N LYS A 450 6.39 8.40 13.19
CA LYS A 450 5.14 7.77 13.64
C LYS A 450 4.03 7.98 12.61
N THR A 451 3.43 6.88 12.16
CA THR A 451 2.31 6.88 11.20
C THR A 451 0.94 6.79 11.88
N THR A 452 0.90 6.28 13.11
CA THR A 452 -0.27 6.17 13.98
C THR A 452 0.08 6.66 15.38
N PHE A 453 -0.89 7.22 16.08
CA PHE A 453 -0.71 7.77 17.43
C PHE A 453 -1.85 7.34 18.35
N SER A 454 -1.52 7.06 19.61
CA SER A 454 -2.48 6.63 20.63
C SER A 454 -3.34 7.79 21.13
N ASP A 455 -4.50 7.47 21.70
CA ASP A 455 -5.36 8.46 22.34
C ASP A 455 -4.62 9.24 23.45
N ILE A 456 -3.77 8.55 24.22
CA ILE A 456 -2.97 9.17 25.30
C ILE A 456 -2.01 10.22 24.75
N GLU A 457 -1.33 9.95 23.64
CA GLU A 457 -0.41 10.90 23.00
C GLU A 457 -1.13 12.15 22.52
N ILE A 458 -2.35 12.00 21.98
CA ILE A 458 -3.19 13.13 21.56
C ILE A 458 -3.60 13.95 22.78
N GLN A 459 -4.14 13.32 23.81
CA GLN A 459 -4.60 14.02 25.00
C GLN A 459 -3.44 14.76 25.68
N THR A 460 -2.26 14.15 25.70
CA THR A 460 -1.04 14.80 26.22
C THR A 460 -0.69 16.04 25.38
N PHE A 461 -0.72 15.93 24.06
CA PHE A 461 -0.46 17.06 23.16
C PHE A 461 -1.50 18.18 23.35
N ILE A 462 -2.79 17.83 23.39
CA ILE A 462 -3.91 18.77 23.59
C ILE A 462 -3.82 19.47 24.95
N SER A 463 -3.45 18.75 26.02
CA SER A 463 -3.34 19.30 27.37
C SER A 463 -2.30 20.42 27.51
N GLY A 464 -1.38 20.54 26.55
CA GLY A 464 -0.39 21.62 26.50
C GLY A 464 -0.93 22.96 25.95
N PHE A 465 -2.20 23.03 25.58
CA PHE A 465 -2.84 24.25 25.04
C PHE A 465 -3.94 24.78 25.98
N ASP A 466 -4.27 26.06 25.84
CA ASP A 466 -5.35 26.71 26.61
C ASP A 466 -6.73 26.13 26.26
N GLN A 467 -7.70 26.23 27.17
CA GLN A 467 -9.02 25.57 27.07
C GLN A 467 -9.75 25.78 25.73
N ILE A 468 -9.66 26.98 25.13
CA ILE A 468 -10.29 27.30 23.85
C ILE A 468 -9.61 26.55 22.70
N GLU A 469 -8.29 26.51 22.70
CA GLU A 469 -7.49 25.81 21.68
C GLU A 469 -7.68 24.30 21.81
N SER A 470 -7.69 23.79 23.03
CA SER A 470 -7.92 22.38 23.33
C SER A 470 -9.30 21.92 22.85
N GLY A 471 -10.35 22.70 23.11
CA GLY A 471 -11.70 22.38 22.62
C GLY A 471 -11.82 22.40 21.09
N LEU A 472 -11.05 23.23 20.38
CA LEU A 472 -11.00 23.21 18.91
C LEU A 472 -10.25 21.98 18.40
N LEU A 473 -9.12 21.64 19.01
CA LEU A 473 -8.32 20.46 18.66
C LEU A 473 -9.11 19.17 18.91
N GLU A 474 -9.79 19.05 20.06
CA GLU A 474 -10.65 17.89 20.35
C GLU A 474 -11.71 17.67 19.26
N LYS A 475 -12.34 18.74 18.75
CA LYS A 475 -13.28 18.62 17.61
C LYS A 475 -12.62 18.02 16.37
N VAL A 476 -11.35 18.32 16.11
CA VAL A 476 -10.59 17.75 14.97
C VAL A 476 -10.45 16.23 15.09
N PHE A 477 -10.20 15.71 16.30
CA PHE A 477 -10.03 14.28 16.55
C PHE A 477 -11.34 13.53 16.77
N LEU A 478 -12.39 14.21 17.24
CA LEU A 478 -13.69 13.61 17.51
C LEU A 478 -14.54 13.47 16.25
N MET A 479 -14.41 14.37 15.28
CA MET A 479 -15.15 14.26 14.03
C MET A 479 -14.46 13.25 13.12
N LYS A 480 -15.24 12.37 12.47
CA LYS A 480 -14.84 11.58 11.28
C LYS A 480 -14.50 12.54 10.12
N SER A 481 -13.55 13.43 10.35
CA SER A 481 -13.06 14.40 9.38
C SER A 481 -12.20 13.60 8.42
N GLY A 482 -12.34 13.79 7.11
CA GLY A 482 -11.48 13.14 6.11
C GLY A 482 -10.00 13.52 6.19
N PHE A 483 -9.56 14.01 7.36
CA PHE A 483 -8.25 14.53 7.70
C PHE A 483 -7.53 13.62 8.70
N ILE A 484 -8.19 13.20 9.78
CA ILE A 484 -7.67 12.23 10.76
C ILE A 484 -8.66 11.08 10.93
N GLU A 485 -8.19 9.87 10.71
CA GLU A 485 -8.94 8.65 10.88
C GLU A 485 -8.70 8.07 12.27
N LYS A 486 -9.79 7.79 12.99
CA LYS A 486 -9.79 7.05 14.25
C LYS A 486 -9.92 5.56 13.97
N ILE A 487 -9.00 4.78 14.51
CA ILE A 487 -8.87 3.34 14.37
C ILE A 487 -9.07 2.72 15.77
N GLU A 488 -10.00 1.79 15.87
CA GLU A 488 -10.20 1.00 17.07
C GLU A 488 -9.40 -0.29 16.97
N THR A 489 -8.60 -0.60 18.00
CA THR A 489 -7.83 -1.84 18.11
C THR A 489 -7.99 -2.45 19.50
N ASN A 490 -7.49 -3.67 19.68
CA ASN A 490 -7.44 -4.32 21.00
C ASN A 490 -6.59 -3.57 22.03
N PHE A 491 -5.77 -2.61 21.58
CA PHE A 491 -4.96 -1.73 22.42
C PHE A 491 -5.61 -0.35 22.66
N GLY A 492 -6.88 -0.17 22.25
CA GLY A 492 -7.61 1.08 22.37
C GLY A 492 -7.62 1.90 21.08
N TYR A 493 -7.96 3.18 21.21
CA TYR A 493 -8.10 4.08 20.06
C TYR A 493 -6.75 4.62 19.60
N HIS A 494 -6.52 4.49 18.30
CA HIS A 494 -5.39 5.04 17.59
C HIS A 494 -5.88 5.97 16.50
N TYR A 495 -5.07 6.92 16.10
CA TYR A 495 -5.44 7.94 15.13
C TYR A 495 -4.32 8.08 14.10
N ARG A 496 -4.68 8.47 12.89
CA ARG A 496 -3.73 8.72 11.80
C ARG A 496 -4.23 9.78 10.86
N PHE A 497 -3.32 10.49 10.19
CA PHE A 497 -3.73 11.34 9.07
C PHE A 497 -4.20 10.46 7.91
N CYS A 498 -5.28 10.86 7.24
CA CYS A 498 -5.85 10.09 6.13
C CYS A 498 -4.90 10.01 4.93
N GLN A 499 -3.98 10.98 4.78
CA GLN A 499 -3.09 11.07 3.63
C GLN A 499 -1.72 11.66 3.90
N THR A 500 -0.70 11.12 3.24
CA THR A 500 0.67 11.63 3.29
C THR A 500 0.78 13.08 2.79
N ALA A 501 0.07 13.45 1.71
CA ALA A 501 0.13 14.81 1.16
C ALA A 501 -0.32 15.88 2.17
N MET A 502 -1.26 15.54 3.05
CA MET A 502 -1.72 16.44 4.12
C MET A 502 -0.66 16.60 5.22
N ILE A 503 -0.01 15.50 5.60
CA ILE A 503 1.11 15.53 6.54
C ILE A 503 2.23 16.40 5.98
N GLU A 504 2.65 16.14 4.73
CA GLU A 504 3.72 16.89 4.05
C GLU A 504 3.42 18.39 4.01
N LEU A 505 2.18 18.78 3.72
CA LEU A 505 1.76 20.19 3.77
C LEU A 505 1.84 20.75 5.20
N CYS A 506 1.28 20.05 6.19
CA CYS A 506 1.27 20.51 7.57
C CYS A 506 2.69 20.68 8.15
N VAL A 507 3.56 19.70 7.89
CA VAL A 507 5.00 19.72 8.20
C VAL A 507 5.66 20.92 7.54
N SER A 508 5.35 21.18 6.26
CA SER A 508 5.92 22.29 5.50
C SER A 508 5.51 23.65 6.07
N VAL A 509 4.23 23.82 6.42
CA VAL A 509 3.73 25.05 7.06
C VAL A 509 4.40 25.28 8.41
N HIS A 510 4.54 24.25 9.24
CA HIS A 510 5.23 24.38 10.52
C HIS A 510 6.72 24.75 10.33
N ALA A 511 7.41 24.08 9.41
CA ALA A 511 8.82 24.34 9.12
C ALA A 511 9.04 25.77 8.60
N TYR A 512 8.15 26.24 7.72
CA TYR A 512 8.15 27.60 7.19
C TYR A 512 8.13 28.68 8.29
N TYR A 513 7.37 28.45 9.38
CA TYR A 513 7.29 29.38 10.52
C TYR A 513 8.31 29.15 11.62
N SER A 514 8.94 27.98 11.68
CA SER A 514 9.77 27.60 12.85
C SER A 514 11.27 27.68 12.59
N TYR A 515 11.69 27.67 11.32
CA TYR A 515 13.10 27.54 10.95
C TYR A 515 13.52 28.56 9.88
N SER A 516 14.80 28.95 9.90
CA SER A 516 15.42 29.70 8.81
C SER A 516 15.68 28.79 7.61
N GLY A 517 15.84 29.37 6.41
CA GLY A 517 16.09 28.62 5.19
C GLY A 517 17.30 27.66 5.29
N LYS A 518 18.37 28.07 5.98
CA LYS A 518 19.55 27.22 6.23
C LYS A 518 19.21 25.99 7.07
N LYS A 519 18.52 26.17 8.20
CA LYS A 519 18.12 25.08 9.09
C LYS A 519 17.18 24.08 8.40
N ILE A 520 16.31 24.57 7.50
CA ILE A 520 15.44 23.71 6.70
C ILE A 520 16.29 22.82 5.80
N MET A 521 17.24 23.40 5.06
CA MET A 521 18.10 22.65 4.14
C MET A 521 19.03 21.64 4.83
N GLU A 522 19.44 21.90 6.07
CA GLU A 522 20.24 20.97 6.90
C GLU A 522 19.42 19.77 7.39
N ASN A 523 18.10 19.90 7.53
CA ASN A 523 17.24 18.85 8.03
C ASN A 523 16.86 17.84 6.94
N GLN A 524 17.61 16.74 6.87
CA GLN A 524 17.39 15.67 5.89
C GLN A 524 15.99 15.04 5.95
N LYS A 525 15.32 15.04 7.12
CA LYS A 525 13.95 14.50 7.25
C LYS A 525 12.96 15.32 6.43
N LEU A 526 13.21 16.62 6.23
CA LEU A 526 12.33 17.52 5.48
C LEU A 526 12.54 17.47 3.96
N LYS A 527 13.44 16.60 3.45
CA LYS A 527 13.80 16.57 2.02
C LYS A 527 12.60 16.46 1.08
N ASP A 528 11.62 15.62 1.42
CA ASP A 528 10.41 15.43 0.62
C ASP A 528 9.43 16.62 0.71
N CYS A 529 9.54 17.42 1.78
CA CYS A 529 8.71 18.60 2.03
C CYS A 529 9.26 19.89 1.42
N PHE A 530 10.52 19.93 1.00
CA PHE A 530 11.18 21.14 0.48
C PHE A 530 10.38 21.80 -0.64
N SER A 531 9.93 21.05 -1.65
CA SER A 531 9.16 21.65 -2.76
C SER A 531 7.90 22.39 -2.29
N ILE A 532 7.23 21.87 -1.26
CA ILE A 532 6.02 22.48 -0.67
C ILE A 532 6.38 23.69 0.19
N ILE A 533 7.44 23.61 1.00
CA ILE A 533 7.95 24.75 1.81
C ILE A 533 8.24 25.95 0.90
N TYR A 534 8.96 25.73 -0.22
CA TYR A 534 9.25 26.80 -1.18
C TYR A 534 8.02 27.20 -1.99
N GLY A 535 7.06 26.30 -2.17
CA GLY A 535 5.74 26.63 -2.72
C GLY A 535 4.96 27.65 -1.89
N LEU A 536 5.17 27.71 -0.57
CA LEU A 536 4.56 28.73 0.28
C LEU A 536 5.07 30.16 -0.01
N LEU A 537 6.19 30.30 -0.73
CA LEU A 537 6.67 31.61 -1.22
C LEU A 537 5.86 32.14 -2.40
N ASN A 538 5.02 31.30 -3.02
CA ASN A 538 4.16 31.69 -4.13
C ASN A 538 3.07 32.67 -3.64
N THR A 539 3.42 33.95 -3.60
CA THR A 539 2.53 35.06 -3.20
C THR A 539 1.72 35.63 -4.36
N ASN A 540 1.74 34.98 -5.52
CA ASN A 540 0.84 35.30 -6.63
C ASN A 540 -0.63 35.19 -6.18
N GLU A 541 -1.57 35.64 -7.02
CA GLU A 541 -3.03 35.85 -6.74
C GLU A 541 -3.82 34.70 -6.04
N ASN A 542 -3.20 33.58 -5.68
CA ASN A 542 -3.82 32.50 -4.93
C ASN A 542 -4.01 32.83 -3.44
N SER A 543 -5.24 33.15 -3.06
CA SER A 543 -5.63 33.53 -1.70
C SER A 543 -5.27 32.48 -0.64
N PHE A 544 -5.17 31.20 -0.99
CA PHE A 544 -4.96 30.12 -0.01
C PHE A 544 -3.52 29.93 0.42
N ILE A 545 -2.57 29.98 -0.51
CA ILE A 545 -1.15 29.99 -0.14
C ILE A 545 -0.83 31.25 0.64
N LYS A 546 -1.38 32.40 0.20
CA LYS A 546 -1.29 33.65 0.95
C LYS A 546 -1.87 33.53 2.36
N TYR A 547 -2.91 32.74 2.57
CA TYR A 547 -3.41 32.46 3.93
C TYR A 547 -2.38 31.71 4.76
N LEU A 548 -1.93 30.56 4.27
CA LEU A 548 -1.02 29.67 4.97
C LEU A 548 0.35 30.34 5.23
N ALA A 549 0.78 31.23 4.35
CA ALA A 549 2.00 32.03 4.50
C ALA A 549 1.82 33.25 5.42
N ASN A 550 0.58 33.61 5.82
CA ASN A 550 0.27 34.72 6.75
C ASN A 550 -0.56 34.28 7.98
N LEU A 551 -0.31 33.06 8.50
CA LEU A 551 -0.89 32.57 9.75
C LEU A 551 -0.34 33.32 10.98
N THR A 552 0.95 33.70 10.97
CA THR A 552 1.56 34.53 12.02
C THR A 552 2.44 35.64 11.46
N ASN A 553 2.70 36.64 12.29
CA ASN A 553 3.66 37.71 12.01
C ASN A 553 5.10 37.34 12.43
N SER A 554 5.31 36.14 12.97
CA SER A 554 6.57 35.71 13.60
C SER A 554 7.40 34.84 12.67
N ASN A 555 8.13 35.46 11.74
CA ASN A 555 9.56 35.16 11.56
C ASN A 555 10.25 36.19 10.66
N THR A 556 11.44 36.58 11.11
CA THR A 556 12.24 37.74 10.72
C THR A 556 13.29 37.45 9.63
N GLU A 557 13.35 36.23 9.10
CA GLU A 557 14.23 35.86 7.98
C GLU A 557 13.43 35.13 6.90
N LYS A 558 13.18 35.80 5.76
CA LYS A 558 12.39 35.23 4.67
C LYS A 558 13.18 34.12 3.97
N ILE A 559 12.59 32.93 3.89
CA ILE A 559 13.11 31.82 3.08
C ILE A 559 13.23 32.30 1.62
N SER A 560 14.30 31.87 0.96
CA SER A 560 14.64 32.27 -0.42
C SER A 560 15.22 31.10 -1.19
N LEU A 561 14.94 31.02 -2.50
CA LEU A 561 15.46 29.97 -3.39
C LEU A 561 16.99 29.89 -3.41
N ASN A 562 17.69 30.97 -3.02
CA ASN A 562 19.15 30.94 -2.87
C ASN A 562 19.62 29.87 -1.88
N HIS A 563 18.87 29.60 -0.82
CA HIS A 563 19.21 28.53 0.12
C HIS A 563 19.21 27.14 -0.54
N VAL A 564 18.38 26.90 -1.57
CA VAL A 564 18.34 25.63 -2.30
C VAL A 564 19.48 25.56 -3.30
N ILE A 565 19.72 26.66 -4.03
CA ILE A 565 20.76 26.68 -5.06
C ILE A 565 22.16 26.54 -4.45
N ASP A 566 22.39 27.15 -3.29
CA ASP A 566 23.67 27.14 -2.60
C ASP A 566 24.16 25.74 -2.20
N VAL A 567 23.23 24.80 -2.00
CA VAL A 567 23.55 23.39 -1.70
C VAL A 567 23.98 22.62 -2.96
N ILE A 568 23.70 23.12 -4.17
CA ILE A 568 24.15 22.52 -5.43
C ILE A 568 25.63 22.90 -5.65
N PRO A 569 26.55 21.92 -5.79
CA PRO A 569 27.94 22.19 -6.11
C PRO A 569 28.11 22.97 -7.43
N LYS A 570 29.10 23.87 -7.48
CA LYS A 570 29.43 24.63 -8.71
C LYS A 570 30.05 23.75 -9.80
N GLU A 571 30.87 22.77 -9.40
CA GLU A 571 31.48 21.80 -10.32
C GLU A 571 30.52 20.64 -10.63
N ILE A 572 30.65 20.07 -11.84
CA ILE A 572 29.89 18.86 -12.18
C ILE A 572 30.42 17.72 -11.33
N ASN A 573 29.51 17.10 -10.59
CA ASN A 573 29.68 15.71 -10.17
C ASN A 573 28.61 14.87 -10.88
N CYS A 574 29.00 13.75 -11.49
CA CYS A 574 28.09 12.85 -12.20
C CYS A 574 27.30 11.91 -11.27
N ASP A 575 27.52 12.01 -9.96
CA ASP A 575 26.86 11.18 -8.96
C ASP A 575 25.36 11.47 -8.82
N ARG A 576 24.61 10.47 -8.35
CA ARG A 576 23.15 10.57 -8.16
C ARG A 576 22.75 11.75 -7.28
N GLU A 577 23.55 12.04 -6.26
CA GLU A 577 23.28 13.14 -5.33
C GLU A 577 23.25 14.51 -6.01
N TYR A 578 24.10 14.74 -7.02
CA TYR A 578 24.09 16.00 -7.78
C TYR A 578 22.79 16.16 -8.57
N GLN A 579 22.35 15.08 -9.23
CA GLN A 579 21.10 15.08 -10.00
C GLN A 579 19.88 15.27 -9.10
N ASP A 580 19.86 14.66 -7.92
CA ASP A 580 18.81 14.84 -6.93
C ASP A 580 18.70 16.29 -6.45
N LYS A 581 19.84 16.96 -6.20
CA LYS A 581 19.85 18.38 -5.81
C LYS A 581 19.37 19.31 -6.92
N GLN A 582 19.75 19.05 -8.18
CA GLN A 582 19.24 19.82 -9.32
C GLN A 582 17.73 19.63 -9.50
N LYS A 583 17.26 18.39 -9.44
CA LYS A 583 15.85 18.05 -9.49
C LYS A 583 15.06 18.76 -8.40
N LEU A 584 15.57 18.74 -7.18
CA LEU A 584 14.98 19.43 -6.03
C LEU A 584 14.85 20.93 -6.30
N PHE A 585 15.91 21.59 -6.78
CA PHE A 585 15.85 23.01 -7.12
C PHE A 585 14.79 23.31 -8.18
N MET A 586 14.72 22.50 -9.25
CA MET A 586 13.70 22.70 -10.30
C MET A 586 12.27 22.54 -9.76
N GLN A 587 12.05 21.64 -8.80
CA GLN A 587 10.77 21.49 -8.11
C GLN A 587 10.46 22.71 -7.25
N CYS A 588 11.40 23.18 -6.41
CA CYS A 588 11.21 24.38 -5.60
C CYS A 588 10.99 25.63 -6.46
N PHE A 589 11.72 25.76 -7.57
CA PHE A 589 11.58 26.85 -8.54
C PHE A 589 10.21 26.83 -9.21
N PHE A 590 9.72 25.65 -9.59
CA PHE A 590 8.37 25.48 -10.11
C PHE A 590 7.31 25.82 -9.05
N GLU A 591 7.39 25.25 -7.85
CA GLU A 591 6.36 25.43 -6.82
C GLU A 591 6.26 26.87 -6.31
N SER A 592 7.38 27.57 -6.19
CA SER A 592 7.42 29.00 -5.84
C SER A 592 6.90 29.91 -6.96
N GLN A 593 6.71 29.38 -8.18
CA GLN A 593 6.38 30.15 -9.40
C GLN A 593 7.34 31.33 -9.63
N ALA A 594 8.59 31.17 -9.20
CA ALA A 594 9.59 32.22 -9.34
C ALA A 594 10.00 32.41 -10.81
N THR A 595 10.54 33.59 -11.08
CA THR A 595 11.25 33.90 -12.33
C THR A 595 12.74 33.97 -12.06
N ILE A 596 13.57 33.73 -13.08
CA ILE A 596 15.02 33.97 -12.98
C ILE A 596 15.25 35.48 -12.97
N THR A 597 15.38 36.05 -11.78
CA THR A 597 15.80 37.44 -11.54
C THR A 597 17.32 37.53 -11.49
N ASP A 598 17.88 38.74 -11.58
CA ASP A 598 19.33 38.96 -11.53
C ASP A 598 19.97 38.36 -10.26
N ASP A 599 19.25 38.40 -9.12
CA ASP A 599 19.70 37.87 -7.82
C ASP A 599 19.95 36.36 -7.80
N ILE A 600 19.17 35.58 -8.56
CA ILE A 600 19.31 34.11 -8.63
C ILE A 600 20.08 33.72 -9.91
N LYS A 601 20.07 34.57 -10.93
CA LYS A 601 20.70 34.32 -12.22
C LYS A 601 22.20 34.08 -12.10
N ALA A 602 22.91 34.90 -11.33
CA ALA A 602 24.35 34.70 -11.09
C ALA A 602 24.64 33.30 -10.53
N SER A 603 23.87 32.87 -9.52
CA SER A 603 23.97 31.55 -8.92
C SER A 603 23.61 30.41 -9.89
N ILE A 604 22.64 30.62 -10.79
CA ILE A 604 22.27 29.66 -11.84
C ILE A 604 23.39 29.51 -12.86
N ASP A 605 23.98 30.63 -13.31
CA ASP A 605 25.00 30.69 -14.36
C ASP A 605 26.34 30.10 -13.91
N GLU A 606 26.65 30.17 -12.61
CA GLU A 606 27.82 29.51 -12.01
C GLU A 606 27.72 27.97 -11.99
N ARG A 607 26.54 27.39 -12.28
CA ARG A 607 26.27 25.95 -12.18
C ARG A 607 25.99 25.34 -13.54
N LYS A 608 26.24 24.04 -13.64
CA LYS A 608 26.07 23.28 -14.89
C LYS A 608 24.81 22.41 -14.85
N TRP A 609 23.79 22.78 -15.62
CA TRP A 609 22.48 22.13 -15.60
C TRP A 609 22.41 20.92 -16.55
N LYS A 610 21.82 19.82 -16.08
CA LYS A 610 21.59 18.59 -16.86
C LYS A 610 20.13 18.17 -16.82
N ILE A 611 19.60 17.73 -17.97
CA ILE A 611 18.27 17.11 -18.09
C ILE A 611 18.44 15.65 -18.52
N LEU A 612 17.87 14.70 -17.78
CA LEU A 612 17.94 13.25 -18.06
C LEU A 612 16.56 12.68 -18.38
N ILE A 613 16.22 12.36 -19.61
CA ILE A 613 14.93 11.76 -19.95
C ILE A 613 15.04 10.25 -19.84
N ASN A 614 14.37 9.64 -18.86
CA ASN A 614 14.38 8.20 -18.62
C ASN A 614 12.99 7.67 -18.24
N GLY A 615 12.86 6.34 -18.12
CA GLY A 615 11.60 5.68 -17.75
C GLY A 615 11.15 5.89 -16.29
N THR A 616 12.01 6.42 -15.42
CA THR A 616 11.70 6.56 -13.98
C THR A 616 11.01 7.87 -13.63
N LYS A 617 11.04 8.86 -14.54
CA LYS A 617 10.50 10.20 -14.27
C LYS A 617 8.98 10.25 -14.18
N THR A 618 8.49 11.03 -13.22
CA THR A 618 7.06 11.32 -13.10
C THR A 618 6.63 12.42 -14.08
N SER A 619 5.34 12.46 -14.42
CA SER A 619 4.79 13.55 -15.25
C SER A 619 4.91 14.93 -14.60
N TYR A 620 5.04 15.00 -13.27
CA TYR A 620 5.28 16.24 -12.53
C TYR A 620 6.73 16.72 -12.70
N GLU A 621 7.70 15.81 -12.57
CA GLU A 621 9.13 16.12 -12.76
C GLU A 621 9.41 16.67 -14.16
N VAL A 622 8.82 16.06 -15.20
CA VAL A 622 8.93 16.56 -16.58
C VAL A 622 8.35 17.96 -16.73
N LEU A 623 7.30 18.31 -15.97
CA LEU A 623 6.73 19.67 -15.98
C LEU A 623 7.65 20.68 -15.30
N CYS A 624 8.23 20.34 -14.13
CA CYS A 624 9.19 21.20 -13.44
C CYS A 624 10.41 21.50 -14.32
N GLU A 625 10.95 20.47 -14.97
CA GLU A 625 12.07 20.63 -15.90
C GLU A 625 11.71 21.50 -17.10
N LYS A 626 10.54 21.30 -17.68
CA LYS A 626 10.04 22.12 -18.79
C LYS A 626 9.92 23.59 -18.38
N TYR A 627 9.38 23.84 -17.19
CA TYR A 627 9.26 25.19 -16.64
C TYR A 627 10.63 25.83 -16.43
N PHE A 628 11.54 25.14 -15.75
CA PHE A 628 12.90 25.63 -15.50
C PHE A 628 13.65 25.90 -16.81
N VAL A 629 13.66 24.96 -17.76
CA VAL A 629 14.32 25.12 -19.06
C VAL A 629 13.76 26.31 -19.83
N ASN A 630 12.44 26.51 -19.81
CA ASN A 630 11.83 27.67 -20.46
C ASN A 630 12.33 28.99 -19.86
N HIS A 631 12.37 29.10 -18.53
CA HIS A 631 12.89 30.31 -17.87
C HIS A 631 14.39 30.50 -18.09
N LEU A 632 15.19 29.42 -18.02
CA LEU A 632 16.63 29.45 -18.28
C LEU A 632 16.95 29.93 -19.69
N VAL A 633 16.21 29.43 -20.69
CA VAL A 633 16.36 29.85 -22.08
C VAL A 633 15.98 31.31 -22.25
N ASN A 634 14.87 31.74 -21.66
CA ASN A 634 14.40 33.13 -21.77
C ASN A 634 15.33 34.12 -21.06
N SER A 635 16.07 33.69 -20.03
CA SER A 635 17.08 34.51 -19.36
C SER A 635 18.44 34.54 -20.09
N GLY A 636 18.59 33.83 -21.21
CA GLY A 636 19.82 33.72 -21.99
C GLY A 636 20.80 32.65 -21.49
N GLY A 637 20.40 31.83 -20.52
CA GLY A 637 21.19 30.72 -20.00
C GLY A 637 21.27 29.54 -20.98
N LYS A 638 22.28 28.67 -20.78
CA LYS A 638 22.48 27.46 -21.61
C LYS A 638 22.49 26.20 -20.75
N LEU A 639 21.84 25.16 -21.24
CA LEU A 639 21.88 23.83 -20.64
C LEU A 639 23.23 23.18 -20.92
N THR A 640 23.85 22.53 -19.92
CA THR A 640 25.14 21.88 -20.12
C THR A 640 24.99 20.55 -20.84
N SER A 641 24.04 19.70 -20.43
CA SER A 641 23.82 18.43 -21.11
C SER A 641 22.37 17.96 -21.11
N LEU A 642 21.97 17.28 -22.18
CA LEU A 642 20.71 16.56 -22.32
C LEU A 642 21.04 15.08 -22.53
N GLU A 643 20.57 14.22 -21.63
CA GLU A 643 20.73 12.78 -21.73
C GLU A 643 19.39 12.10 -21.95
N ILE A 644 19.33 11.15 -22.88
CA ILE A 644 18.10 10.43 -23.24
C ILE A 644 18.34 8.93 -23.12
N ASP A 645 17.66 8.32 -22.16
CA ASP A 645 17.72 6.92 -21.80
C ASP A 645 16.31 6.32 -21.74
N LYS A 646 15.59 6.41 -22.88
CA LYS A 646 14.20 5.96 -23.00
C LYS A 646 13.84 5.68 -24.45
N ASN A 647 13.22 4.52 -24.69
CA ASN A 647 12.80 4.10 -26.04
C ASN A 647 11.53 4.81 -26.52
N LEU A 648 10.52 4.97 -25.64
CA LEU A 648 9.23 5.58 -25.97
C LEU A 648 9.07 6.92 -25.26
N LEU A 649 9.02 8.00 -26.03
CA LEU A 649 8.85 9.36 -25.52
C LEU A 649 7.38 9.76 -25.54
N THR A 650 6.91 10.30 -24.43
CA THR A 650 5.62 10.99 -24.33
C THR A 650 5.66 12.32 -25.08
N ASP A 651 4.51 12.87 -25.46
CA ASP A 651 4.47 14.17 -26.15
C ASP A 651 5.08 15.30 -25.32
N LYS A 652 4.94 15.24 -23.98
CA LYS A 652 5.59 16.18 -23.06
C LYS A 652 7.12 16.09 -23.11
N GLU A 653 7.66 14.87 -23.16
CA GLU A 653 9.11 14.64 -23.25
C GLU A 653 9.63 15.07 -24.63
N LYS A 654 8.89 14.81 -25.71
CA LYS A 654 9.24 15.31 -27.05
C LYS A 654 9.29 16.84 -27.08
N ASP A 655 8.33 17.50 -26.46
CA ASP A 655 8.33 18.97 -26.33
C ASP A 655 9.53 19.48 -25.52
N LEU A 656 9.85 18.82 -24.40
CA LEU A 656 11.01 19.16 -23.58
C LEU A 656 12.31 19.02 -24.39
N ILE A 657 12.48 17.92 -25.14
CA ILE A 657 13.62 17.72 -26.05
C ILE A 657 13.74 18.87 -27.04
N LYS A 658 12.63 19.25 -27.69
CA LYS A 658 12.62 20.38 -28.65
C LYS A 658 13.02 21.71 -28.01
N GLN A 659 12.68 21.92 -26.74
CA GLN A 659 13.06 23.12 -26.00
C GLN A 659 14.55 23.08 -25.61
N CYS A 660 15.01 21.96 -25.03
CA CYS A 660 16.39 21.77 -24.63
C CYS A 660 17.34 21.83 -25.83
N SER A 661 16.98 21.20 -26.96
CA SER A 661 17.87 21.09 -28.12
C SER A 661 18.37 22.45 -28.58
N ARG A 662 17.51 23.49 -28.54
CA ARG A 662 17.88 24.83 -29.02
C ARG A 662 18.99 25.51 -28.20
N ASN A 663 19.26 25.08 -26.96
CA ASN A 663 20.13 25.77 -26.02
C ASN A 663 20.99 24.84 -25.15
N VAL A 664 21.33 23.65 -25.64
CA VAL A 664 22.17 22.66 -24.93
C VAL A 664 23.57 22.54 -25.52
N LYS A 665 24.59 22.35 -24.67
CA LYS A 665 25.99 22.17 -25.10
C LYS A 665 26.34 20.73 -25.51
N ASP A 666 25.89 19.73 -24.75
CA ASP A 666 26.17 18.30 -25.00
C ASP A 666 24.85 17.49 -25.06
N ILE A 667 24.74 16.54 -25.99
CA ILE A 667 23.58 15.65 -26.12
C ILE A 667 24.06 14.22 -26.13
N ARG A 668 23.58 13.40 -25.19
CA ARG A 668 23.88 11.97 -25.11
C ARG A 668 22.62 11.14 -25.23
N ILE A 669 22.62 10.19 -26.14
CA ILE A 669 21.49 9.28 -26.36
C ILE A 669 21.99 7.86 -26.06
N LYS A 670 21.56 7.29 -24.93
CA LYS A 670 21.99 5.95 -24.49
C LYS A 670 21.12 4.83 -25.04
N ARG A 671 19.81 5.08 -25.18
CA ARG A 671 18.83 4.09 -25.65
C ARG A 671 17.85 4.76 -26.61
N SER A 672 18.12 4.71 -27.91
CA SER A 672 17.08 4.91 -28.93
C SER A 672 17.43 4.22 -30.26
N TYR A 673 16.54 3.35 -30.75
CA TYR A 673 16.52 2.90 -32.15
C TYR A 673 15.54 3.76 -32.97
N ARG A 674 15.96 4.08 -34.21
CA ARG A 674 15.24 4.65 -35.37
C ARG A 674 14.40 5.94 -35.25
N PHE A 675 13.63 6.21 -34.18
CA PHE A 675 12.72 7.37 -34.18
C PHE A 675 13.42 8.73 -34.00
N PHE A 676 14.56 8.74 -33.30
CA PHE A 676 15.38 9.94 -33.15
C PHE A 676 16.00 10.40 -34.48
N ILE A 677 16.16 9.46 -35.42
CA ILE A 677 16.88 9.69 -36.67
C ILE A 677 16.00 10.35 -37.75
N ASP A 678 14.67 10.24 -37.72
CA ASP A 678 13.86 10.77 -38.84
C ASP A 678 13.33 12.20 -38.64
N GLN A 679 13.14 12.68 -37.40
CA GLN A 679 12.65 14.05 -37.14
C GLN A 679 13.69 15.03 -36.61
N PHE A 680 14.77 14.56 -35.99
CA PHE A 680 15.70 15.41 -35.26
C PHE A 680 17.12 15.47 -35.84
N THR A 681 17.49 14.70 -36.87
CA THR A 681 18.90 14.62 -37.33
C THR A 681 19.27 15.58 -38.45
N LYS A 682 18.35 16.10 -39.27
CA LYS A 682 18.73 16.96 -40.42
C LYS A 682 19.42 18.28 -40.03
N ARG A 683 19.40 18.66 -38.75
CA ARG A 683 20.06 19.87 -38.23
C ARG A 683 21.22 19.61 -37.25
N TRP A 684 21.39 18.37 -36.78
CA TRP A 684 22.18 18.07 -35.58
C TRP A 684 23.33 17.07 -35.81
N ILE A 685 23.42 16.46 -37.01
CA ILE A 685 24.60 15.71 -37.44
C ILE A 685 25.56 16.69 -38.14
N ARG A 686 26.23 17.56 -37.37
CA ARG A 686 27.48 18.25 -37.78
C ARG A 686 28.27 18.68 -36.55
N SER A 687 28.85 17.69 -35.87
CA SER A 687 30.13 17.78 -35.16
C SER A 687 30.34 16.45 -34.44
N GLU A 688 30.85 15.46 -35.18
CA GLU A 688 31.69 14.43 -34.58
C GLU A 688 33.11 14.99 -34.47
#